data_AF-A0A959RJR1-F1
#
_entry.id   AF-A0A959RJR1-F1
#
_cell.length_a   1.000
_cell.length_b   1.000
_cell.length_c   1.000
_cell.angle_alpha   90.00
_cell.angle_beta   90.00
_cell.angle_gamma   90.00
#
_symmetry.space_group_name_H-M   'P 1'
#
loop_
_entity.id
_entity.type
_entity.pdbx_description
1 polymer ?
#
loop_
_entity_poly.entity_id
_entity_poly.type
_entity_poly.pdbx_seq_one_letter_code
_entity_poly.pdbx_strand_id
1 'polypeptide(L)'
;EVADIFQLRNGLILVSDVSSGIKAYNSSTDKFDPYFLKPNYSPIKIYNIYEATDGSVWFGGSDKLIKYSPIQYSVKEINLLNYSKINSKYSDHNGIVEDSHGFLWAGVYTHGIFRFDKQLTHFDQYINNPGNLNSLPDNKIGGIFMDKYGIIWITTFMSGGIIQMDPNSNPFDLYSINLPKKNNNQTLVNNIVKSPFKDSNLLLGTNSDGILTYDTSTKHSSVINIQDASIKIDSNNSVNALAVDYQDNIWYSINNSQLKKYDIRTKKIETINSPHNNKTAQPLNIVSITVSPDNKIWICSNYGVDKYDPITKKFFSVPRIMNKKMSVELRNSLENVRNTRKPISSILEVGGGQNLEKSLTVDNNSNVLIVSVGEGRAIGGMFDLGRIATSDGKIIWEMTDIYKSFYDGGGFKNRIGLNAIKLEKGNYQLIYSSDIGHDYKNWNTLAPSDSNYWGIEAYELNDDEYGNISELIENDLQNNNYLPFEFGRTVEFSKSNSNTIWIGTATNSFFRYDLSSNTYSQYNFDKTNLSDASHYIFSFYEDLDGIIWVGTYASLVRLNINNGELNSFTTTDGLPGGNIYNITEDQNGALWIYSSGGLSKLNKNAPIKDYSFVNYDTQDGLDGLANSTAIWKDENGRLFFGGKGGIITFIPGSINTVLPDITVHDFKIDDVSIFDDSTSFSLDQGILITDKIDLSYNQNDISFEFSAIHFSRPDKNKLSYQMEGFNSKWYETDRNFASFTNLDPGNYTFKVIGSNGDGVWNSSGRSINIIIHPPWWLTTYAYIAYGFLFLLLIFFIDRIQRRRLLSKAREKMKVQEALHRAEAAELQAKVVQAENDRKSKELEEARSLQLSMLPKELPQLPNLDIAVYMKTATEVGGDYYDFHVGMDGTLTVVLGDATGHGMKAGTMVTAVKGLFNSYSANPDILYSFREINRCIKQMQLGKLTMCLTMLKINNEKLIMSAAGMPPILIYKSHDKSTSEEVIKGMPLGSIDNFPYDIRESNLKTGDTILLMSDGLPELQNKDGEQFGYQRVRNLFENIAKLNSESIINKLKDAGSMWVNDEDPDDDVTFVVIKVK
;
A
#
# COMPACT_ATOMS: atom_id res chain seq x y z
N GLU A 1 32.78 -16.60 -53.53
CA GLU A 1 32.78 -16.27 -52.10
C GLU A 1 31.32 -16.28 -51.68
N VAL A 2 30.97 -17.18 -50.76
CA VAL A 2 29.59 -17.31 -50.29
C VAL A 2 29.33 -16.19 -49.31
N ALA A 3 28.35 -15.33 -49.61
CA ALA A 3 27.98 -14.22 -48.76
C ALA A 3 26.85 -14.60 -47.78
N ASP A 4 25.90 -15.43 -48.20
CA ASP A 4 24.77 -15.83 -47.37
C ASP A 4 24.21 -17.20 -47.76
N ILE A 5 23.60 -17.87 -46.80
CA ILE A 5 22.92 -19.16 -46.94
C ILE A 5 21.58 -19.07 -46.22
N PHE A 6 20.47 -19.24 -46.95
CA PHE A 6 19.14 -19.08 -46.40
C PHE A 6 18.23 -20.24 -46.79
N GLN A 7 17.51 -20.81 -45.82
CA GLN A 7 16.49 -21.82 -46.06
C GLN A 7 15.12 -21.17 -46.10
N LEU A 8 14.45 -21.23 -47.25
CA LEU A 8 13.06 -20.78 -47.39
C LEU A 8 12.12 -21.71 -46.62
N ARG A 9 10.93 -21.20 -46.25
CA ARG A 9 9.88 -21.94 -45.53
C ARG A 9 9.39 -23.20 -46.25
N ASN A 10 9.54 -23.24 -47.59
CA ASN A 10 9.24 -24.42 -48.40
C ASN A 10 10.35 -25.49 -48.38
N GLY A 11 11.44 -25.28 -47.63
CA GLY A 11 12.58 -26.18 -47.49
C GLY A 11 13.71 -25.96 -48.49
N LEU A 12 13.55 -25.10 -49.50
CA LEU A 12 14.59 -24.79 -50.48
C LEU A 12 15.74 -24.00 -49.84
N ILE A 13 16.96 -24.50 -49.97
CA ILE A 13 18.16 -23.80 -49.49
C ILE A 13 18.74 -23.00 -50.64
N LEU A 14 18.84 -21.69 -50.46
CA LEU A 14 19.50 -20.77 -51.38
C LEU A 14 20.87 -20.37 -50.83
N VAL A 15 21.84 -20.24 -51.73
CA VAL A 15 23.17 -19.74 -51.44
C VAL A 15 23.43 -18.55 -52.35
N SER A 16 23.87 -17.44 -51.77
CA SER A 16 24.37 -16.30 -52.52
C SER A 16 25.88 -16.41 -52.68
N ASP A 17 26.36 -16.58 -53.91
CA ASP A 17 27.77 -16.38 -54.23
C ASP A 17 27.96 -15.01 -54.91
N VAL A 18 28.79 -14.15 -54.31
CA VAL A 18 28.98 -12.76 -54.73
C VAL A 18 29.34 -12.64 -56.22
N SER A 19 30.09 -13.62 -56.74
CA SER A 19 30.63 -13.62 -58.10
C SER A 19 29.77 -14.36 -59.13
N SER A 20 29.09 -15.43 -58.70
CA SER A 20 28.37 -16.36 -59.58
C SER A 20 26.84 -16.34 -59.40
N GLY A 21 26.32 -15.47 -58.52
CA GLY A 21 24.91 -15.23 -58.32
C GLY A 21 24.26 -16.23 -57.34
N ILE A 22 22.94 -16.36 -57.44
CA ILE A 22 22.16 -17.20 -56.53
C ILE A 22 22.19 -18.65 -57.02
N LYS A 23 22.39 -19.59 -56.10
CA LYS A 23 22.31 -21.03 -56.34
C LYS A 23 21.31 -21.67 -55.40
N ALA A 24 20.68 -22.75 -55.82
CA ALA A 24 19.76 -23.53 -55.02
C ALA A 24 20.32 -24.92 -54.76
N TYR A 25 20.17 -25.41 -53.52
CA TYR A 25 20.56 -26.77 -53.16
C TYR A 25 19.61 -27.77 -53.82
N ASN A 26 20.19 -28.72 -54.53
CA ASN A 26 19.49 -29.83 -55.12
C ASN A 26 19.78 -31.10 -54.32
N SER A 27 18.81 -31.53 -53.52
CA SER A 27 18.95 -32.71 -52.65
C SER A 27 19.10 -34.03 -53.40
N SER A 28 18.70 -34.07 -54.69
CA SER A 28 18.83 -35.29 -55.51
C SER A 28 20.25 -35.46 -56.07
N THR A 29 20.99 -34.37 -56.26
CA THR A 29 22.35 -34.38 -56.83
C THR A 29 23.42 -34.00 -55.81
N ASP A 30 23.01 -33.58 -54.61
CA ASP A 30 23.86 -33.05 -53.53
C ASP A 30 24.77 -31.90 -54.01
N LYS A 31 24.21 -31.01 -54.85
CA LYS A 31 24.92 -29.89 -55.48
C LYS A 31 24.12 -28.60 -55.44
N PHE A 32 24.81 -27.48 -55.58
CA PHE A 32 24.20 -26.16 -55.73
C PHE A 32 24.11 -25.78 -57.21
N ASP A 33 22.91 -25.84 -57.75
CA ASP A 33 22.63 -25.49 -59.15
C ASP A 33 22.30 -23.99 -59.27
N PRO A 34 22.65 -23.31 -60.39
CA PRO A 34 22.28 -21.91 -60.60
C PRO A 34 20.76 -21.69 -60.48
N TYR A 35 20.38 -20.69 -59.67
CA TYR A 35 18.99 -20.33 -59.45
C TYR A 35 18.68 -19.00 -60.15
N PHE A 36 17.68 -19.01 -61.03
CA PHE A 36 17.26 -17.85 -61.81
C PHE A 36 15.89 -17.37 -61.32
N LEU A 37 15.80 -16.10 -60.92
CA LEU A 37 14.54 -15.52 -60.41
C LEU A 37 13.50 -15.33 -61.53
N LYS A 38 13.97 -15.17 -62.77
CA LYS A 38 13.19 -15.20 -64.01
C LYS A 38 14.11 -15.71 -65.15
N PRO A 39 13.60 -16.09 -66.33
CA PRO A 39 14.44 -16.61 -67.40
C PRO A 39 15.66 -15.73 -67.67
N ASN A 40 16.86 -16.33 -67.61
CA ASN A 40 18.16 -15.69 -67.82
C ASN A 40 18.51 -14.55 -66.84
N TYR A 41 17.89 -14.49 -65.66
CA TYR A 41 18.19 -13.47 -64.66
C TYR A 41 18.59 -14.10 -63.32
N SER A 42 19.89 -14.01 -63.02
CA SER A 42 20.46 -14.34 -61.71
C SER A 42 21.30 -13.12 -61.26
N PRO A 43 20.88 -12.39 -60.21
CA PRO A 43 21.61 -11.23 -59.75
C PRO A 43 22.93 -11.64 -59.09
N ILE A 44 23.98 -10.86 -59.32
CA ILE A 44 25.31 -10.99 -58.69
C ILE A 44 25.48 -9.91 -57.61
N LYS A 45 26.50 -10.06 -56.75
CA LYS A 45 26.74 -9.17 -55.60
C LYS A 45 25.54 -9.06 -54.65
N ILE A 46 24.94 -10.21 -54.34
CA ILE A 46 23.91 -10.33 -53.30
C ILE A 46 24.61 -10.71 -52.00
N TYR A 47 24.36 -9.98 -50.93
CA TYR A 47 24.98 -10.21 -49.62
C TYR A 47 24.02 -10.81 -48.61
N ASN A 48 22.72 -10.63 -48.78
CA ASN A 48 21.72 -11.11 -47.83
C ASN A 48 20.45 -11.55 -48.54
N ILE A 49 19.83 -12.62 -48.04
CA ILE A 49 18.57 -13.19 -48.50
C ILE A 49 17.58 -13.18 -47.32
N TYR A 50 16.35 -12.73 -47.55
CA TYR A 50 15.31 -12.72 -46.53
C TYR A 50 13.95 -13.11 -47.11
N GLU A 51 13.20 -13.98 -46.42
CA GLU A 51 11.84 -14.33 -46.80
C GLU A 51 10.83 -13.62 -45.89
N ALA A 52 10.01 -12.74 -46.49
CA ALA A 52 8.95 -12.01 -45.82
C ALA A 52 7.73 -12.90 -45.52
N THR A 53 6.89 -12.45 -44.59
CA THR A 53 5.69 -13.18 -44.13
C THR A 53 4.65 -13.41 -45.22
N ASP A 54 4.62 -12.56 -46.25
CA ASP A 54 3.75 -12.71 -47.42
C ASP A 54 4.29 -13.72 -48.47
N GLY A 55 5.42 -14.37 -48.17
CA GLY A 55 6.09 -15.32 -49.05
C GLY A 55 6.96 -14.67 -50.14
N SER A 56 7.11 -13.34 -50.14
CA SER A 56 8.09 -12.68 -51.02
C SER A 56 9.51 -12.82 -50.49
N VAL A 57 10.45 -13.07 -51.39
CA VAL A 57 11.88 -13.18 -51.07
C VAL A 57 12.59 -11.90 -51.48
N TRP A 58 13.43 -11.40 -50.59
CA TRP A 58 14.15 -10.15 -50.73
C TRP A 58 15.66 -10.43 -50.78
N PHE A 59 16.32 -9.84 -51.77
CA PHE A 59 17.77 -9.95 -51.94
C PHE A 59 18.40 -8.57 -51.81
N GLY A 60 19.29 -8.42 -50.83
CA GLY A 60 20.07 -7.20 -50.61
C GLY A 60 21.42 -7.28 -51.31
N GLY A 61 21.71 -6.37 -52.23
CA GLY A 61 23.00 -6.31 -52.94
C GLY A 61 23.82 -5.04 -52.66
N SER A 62 24.82 -4.75 -53.51
CA SER A 62 25.67 -3.54 -53.33
C SER A 62 24.94 -2.21 -53.50
N ASP A 63 23.94 -2.14 -54.38
CA ASP A 63 23.22 -0.88 -54.69
C ASP A 63 21.72 -1.08 -54.86
N LYS A 64 21.26 -2.33 -54.86
CA LYS A 64 19.90 -2.70 -55.22
C LYS A 64 19.31 -3.63 -54.18
N LEU A 65 18.06 -3.35 -53.87
CA LEU A 65 17.16 -4.25 -53.18
C LEU A 65 16.25 -4.91 -54.23
N ILE A 66 16.19 -6.23 -54.24
CA ILE A 66 15.39 -7.00 -55.21
C ILE A 66 14.28 -7.72 -54.46
N LYS A 67 13.03 -7.41 -54.82
CA LYS A 67 11.84 -8.17 -54.38
C LYS A 67 11.52 -9.24 -55.41
N TYR A 68 11.35 -10.48 -54.97
CA TYR A 68 10.98 -11.64 -55.77
C TYR A 68 9.73 -12.32 -55.21
N SER A 69 8.75 -12.60 -56.06
CA SER A 69 7.63 -13.48 -55.70
C SER A 69 7.84 -14.86 -56.31
N PRO A 70 8.13 -15.91 -55.52
CA PRO A 70 8.27 -17.27 -56.05
C PRO A 70 6.96 -17.83 -56.61
N ILE A 71 5.81 -17.34 -56.14
CA ILE A 71 4.48 -17.75 -56.61
C ILE A 71 4.15 -17.11 -57.97
N GLN A 72 4.42 -15.81 -58.10
CA GLN A 72 4.07 -15.05 -59.31
C GLN A 72 5.22 -15.00 -60.34
N TYR A 73 6.41 -15.50 -60.00
CA TYR A 73 7.65 -15.35 -60.76
C TYR A 73 7.93 -13.91 -61.19
N SER A 74 7.61 -12.95 -60.32
CA SER A 74 7.78 -11.52 -60.57
C SER A 74 8.98 -10.95 -59.81
N VAL A 75 9.72 -10.04 -60.45
CA VAL A 75 10.92 -9.39 -59.89
C VAL A 75 10.78 -7.88 -59.98
N LYS A 76 11.01 -7.18 -58.87
CA LYS A 76 11.06 -5.71 -58.80
C LYS A 76 12.38 -5.27 -58.16
N GLU A 77 13.12 -4.39 -58.83
CA GLU A 77 14.38 -3.83 -58.35
C GLU A 77 14.19 -2.39 -57.88
N ILE A 78 14.82 -2.04 -56.76
CA ILE A 78 14.82 -0.69 -56.21
C ILE A 78 16.23 -0.31 -55.79
N ASN A 79 16.59 0.95 -56.00
CA ASN A 79 17.80 1.53 -55.45
C ASN A 79 17.43 2.39 -54.23
N LEU A 80 17.77 1.91 -53.03
CA LEU A 80 17.50 2.64 -51.77
C LEU A 80 18.27 3.97 -51.69
N LEU A 81 19.37 4.13 -52.45
CA LEU A 81 20.14 5.37 -52.49
C LEU A 81 19.33 6.56 -52.99
N ASN A 82 18.29 6.33 -53.81
CA ASN A 82 17.40 7.39 -54.28
C ASN A 82 16.62 8.07 -53.14
N TYR A 83 16.52 7.40 -51.98
CA TYR A 83 15.83 7.86 -50.78
C TYR A 83 16.81 8.25 -49.66
N SER A 84 18.12 8.18 -49.92
CA SER A 84 19.15 8.47 -48.93
C SER A 84 19.44 9.98 -48.82
N LYS A 85 19.62 10.45 -47.58
CA LYS A 85 20.15 11.77 -47.22
C LYS A 85 21.68 11.81 -47.15
N ILE A 86 22.34 10.65 -47.17
CA ILE A 86 23.80 10.50 -47.14
C ILE A 86 24.31 10.26 -48.56
N ASN A 87 25.38 10.96 -48.94
CA ASN A 87 26.05 10.77 -50.22
C ASN A 87 27.33 9.93 -50.03
N SER A 88 27.23 8.62 -50.27
CA SER A 88 28.35 7.68 -50.22
C SER A 88 28.23 6.64 -51.32
N LYS A 89 29.38 6.12 -51.78
CA LYS A 89 29.44 5.07 -52.82
C LYS A 89 29.36 3.65 -52.27
N TYR A 90 29.30 3.50 -50.94
CA TYR A 90 29.25 2.21 -50.27
C TYR A 90 27.83 1.92 -49.77
N SER A 91 27.13 0.98 -50.40
CA SER A 91 25.69 0.74 -50.14
C SER A 91 25.32 -0.73 -49.99
N ASP A 92 26.31 -1.55 -49.63
CA ASP A 92 26.08 -2.96 -49.37
C ASP A 92 25.02 -3.11 -48.28
N HIS A 93 23.97 -3.88 -48.59
CA HIS A 93 22.90 -4.18 -47.65
C HIS A 93 23.44 -5.25 -46.71
N ASN A 94 23.48 -4.95 -45.41
CA ASN A 94 24.05 -5.81 -44.37
C ASN A 94 22.98 -6.53 -43.54
N GLY A 95 21.79 -6.70 -44.11
CA GLY A 95 20.70 -7.49 -43.55
C GLY A 95 19.34 -6.86 -43.83
N ILE A 96 18.32 -7.71 -43.82
CA ILE A 96 16.92 -7.34 -44.03
C ILE A 96 16.09 -8.11 -43.00
N VAL A 97 15.17 -7.43 -42.32
CA VAL A 97 14.23 -8.04 -41.38
C VAL A 97 12.84 -7.44 -41.56
N GLU A 98 11.80 -8.14 -41.14
CA GLU A 98 10.42 -7.66 -41.17
C GLU A 98 9.87 -7.50 -39.76
N ASP A 99 9.34 -6.33 -39.40
CA ASP A 99 8.73 -6.11 -38.09
C ASP A 99 7.33 -6.72 -37.96
N SER A 100 6.79 -6.70 -36.74
CA SER A 100 5.45 -7.22 -36.44
C SER A 100 4.29 -6.46 -37.14
N HIS A 101 4.55 -5.25 -37.64
CA HIS A 101 3.61 -4.45 -38.42
C HIS A 101 3.70 -4.72 -39.93
N GLY A 102 4.62 -5.60 -40.35
CA GLY A 102 4.83 -5.97 -41.74
C GLY A 102 5.68 -4.98 -42.54
N PHE A 103 6.37 -4.03 -41.88
CA PHE A 103 7.38 -3.20 -42.54
C PHE A 103 8.71 -3.93 -42.60
N LEU A 104 9.45 -3.70 -43.68
CA LEU A 104 10.79 -4.21 -43.85
C LEU A 104 11.81 -3.16 -43.42
N TRP A 105 12.85 -3.63 -42.76
CA TRP A 105 13.99 -2.86 -42.29
C TRP A 105 15.26 -3.38 -42.95
N ALA A 106 16.01 -2.49 -43.58
CA ALA A 106 17.27 -2.81 -44.24
C ALA A 106 18.41 -1.95 -43.70
N GLY A 107 19.46 -2.60 -43.21
CA GLY A 107 20.71 -1.95 -42.83
C GLY A 107 21.59 -1.75 -44.06
N VAL A 108 22.05 -0.52 -44.31
CA VAL A 108 22.89 -0.20 -45.47
C VAL A 108 24.22 0.39 -44.98
N TYR A 109 25.33 -0.20 -45.44
CA TYR A 109 26.66 -0.05 -44.81
C TYR A 109 27.12 1.37 -44.50
N THR A 110 26.80 2.41 -45.30
CA THR A 110 27.12 3.80 -44.91
C THR A 110 25.91 4.73 -44.91
N HIS A 111 24.71 4.18 -45.12
CA HIS A 111 23.50 4.96 -45.32
C HIS A 111 22.51 4.79 -44.16
N GLY A 112 22.94 4.20 -43.05
CA GLY A 112 22.08 3.94 -41.90
C GLY A 112 21.04 2.85 -42.19
N ILE A 113 19.84 3.05 -41.66
CA ILE A 113 18.76 2.06 -41.74
C ILE A 113 17.60 2.63 -42.55
N PHE A 114 17.04 1.82 -43.43
CA PHE A 114 15.81 2.12 -44.15
C PHE A 114 14.66 1.29 -43.60
N ARG A 115 13.51 1.92 -43.36
CA ARG A 115 12.23 1.26 -43.11
C ARG A 115 11.31 1.51 -44.29
N PHE A 116 10.64 0.49 -44.79
CA PHE A 116 9.74 0.61 -45.94
C PHE A 116 8.63 -0.43 -45.93
N ASP A 117 7.52 -0.11 -46.59
CA ASP A 117 6.42 -1.05 -46.77
C ASP A 117 6.71 -2.05 -47.90
N LYS A 118 6.10 -3.24 -47.84
CA LYS A 118 6.28 -4.29 -48.87
C LYS A 118 5.83 -3.86 -50.26
N GLN A 119 4.96 -2.86 -50.38
CA GLN A 119 4.51 -2.30 -51.66
C GLN A 119 5.47 -1.25 -52.23
N LEU A 120 6.41 -0.76 -51.42
CA LEU A 120 7.49 0.14 -51.79
C LEU A 120 6.95 1.52 -52.18
N THR A 121 6.03 2.00 -51.37
CA THR A 121 5.35 3.29 -51.51
C THR A 121 5.83 4.30 -50.47
N HIS A 122 6.32 3.84 -49.32
CA HIS A 122 6.80 4.68 -48.21
C HIS A 122 8.20 4.24 -47.77
N PHE A 123 9.09 5.20 -47.56
CA PHE A 123 10.49 4.97 -47.17
C PHE A 123 10.89 5.99 -46.09
N ASP A 124 11.33 5.48 -44.96
CA ASP A 124 11.96 6.26 -43.88
C ASP A 124 13.43 5.89 -43.76
N GLN A 125 14.28 6.87 -43.48
CA GLN A 125 15.71 6.66 -43.27
C GLN A 125 16.11 7.18 -41.88
N TYR A 126 16.75 6.29 -41.11
CA TYR A 126 17.33 6.56 -39.81
C TYR A 126 18.84 6.72 -39.96
N ILE A 127 19.36 7.86 -39.49
CA ILE A 127 20.78 8.23 -39.59
C ILE A 127 21.27 8.84 -38.26
N ASN A 128 22.57 8.84 -38.06
CA ASN A 128 23.24 9.49 -36.94
C ASN A 128 23.08 11.01 -36.99
N ASN A 129 22.70 11.56 -35.83
CA ASN A 129 22.68 12.98 -35.56
C ASN A 129 23.38 13.22 -34.21
N PRO A 130 24.64 13.72 -34.18
CA PRO A 130 25.42 13.87 -32.96
C PRO A 130 24.78 14.74 -31.86
N GLY A 131 23.78 15.56 -32.20
CA GLY A 131 23.01 16.35 -31.22
C GLY A 131 21.76 15.67 -30.67
N ASN A 132 21.42 14.46 -31.14
CA ASN A 132 20.23 13.70 -30.74
C ASN A 132 20.64 12.32 -30.21
N LEU A 133 20.53 12.14 -28.90
CA LEU A 133 20.83 10.89 -28.20
C LEU A 133 19.91 9.72 -28.63
N ASN A 134 18.74 10.01 -29.22
CA ASN A 134 17.79 9.01 -29.73
C ASN A 134 18.01 8.67 -31.22
N SER A 135 19.07 9.21 -31.85
CA SER A 135 19.45 8.84 -33.22
C SER A 135 20.46 7.70 -33.23
N LEU A 136 20.73 7.12 -34.41
CA LEU A 136 21.77 6.10 -34.52
C LEU A 136 23.12 6.66 -34.05
N PRO A 137 23.95 5.93 -33.29
CA PRO A 137 25.29 6.39 -32.89
C PRO A 137 26.28 6.46 -34.06
N ASP A 138 26.05 5.69 -35.12
CA ASP A 138 26.84 5.68 -36.36
C ASP A 138 25.93 5.29 -37.54
N ASN A 139 26.23 5.81 -38.73
CA ASN A 139 25.59 5.43 -39.98
C ASN A 139 26.13 4.12 -40.56
N LYS A 140 27.26 3.63 -40.04
CA LYS A 140 27.88 2.41 -40.55
C LYS A 140 27.30 1.14 -39.95
N ILE A 141 26.30 0.59 -40.62
CA ILE A 141 25.59 -0.61 -40.17
C ILE A 141 26.37 -1.86 -40.54
N GLY A 142 26.67 -2.70 -39.56
CA GLY A 142 27.34 -3.99 -39.74
C GLY A 142 26.42 -5.19 -39.83
N GLY A 143 25.19 -5.05 -39.35
CA GLY A 143 24.23 -6.13 -39.30
C GLY A 143 22.90 -5.64 -38.77
N ILE A 144 21.82 -6.27 -39.21
CA ILE A 144 20.49 -6.14 -38.62
C ILE A 144 19.90 -7.54 -38.43
N PHE A 145 19.35 -7.77 -37.24
CA PHE A 145 18.75 -9.03 -36.85
C PHE A 145 17.48 -8.73 -36.04
N MET A 146 16.47 -9.58 -36.12
CA MET A 146 15.29 -9.46 -35.28
C MET A 146 15.14 -10.73 -34.45
N ASP A 147 14.99 -10.56 -33.14
CA ASP A 147 14.79 -11.69 -32.24
C ASP A 147 13.34 -12.18 -32.22
N LYS A 148 13.09 -13.26 -31.48
CA LYS A 148 11.76 -13.86 -31.35
C LYS A 148 10.75 -12.98 -30.59
N TYR A 149 11.22 -11.94 -29.89
CA TYR A 149 10.39 -10.98 -29.15
C TYR A 149 9.96 -9.79 -30.02
N GLY A 150 10.43 -9.74 -31.27
CA GLY A 150 10.15 -8.66 -32.23
C GLY A 150 11.13 -7.50 -32.14
N ILE A 151 12.23 -7.64 -31.39
CA ILE A 151 13.22 -6.58 -31.18
C ILE A 151 14.28 -6.65 -32.25
N ILE A 152 14.59 -5.50 -32.83
CA ILE A 152 15.58 -5.34 -33.89
C ILE A 152 16.92 -4.97 -33.26
N TRP A 153 17.89 -5.85 -33.42
CA TRP A 153 19.29 -5.70 -33.03
C TRP A 153 20.11 -5.21 -34.21
N ILE A 154 20.79 -4.09 -34.05
CA ILE A 154 21.62 -3.47 -35.09
C ILE A 154 23.06 -3.38 -34.59
N THR A 155 24.02 -3.83 -35.38
CA THR A 155 25.44 -3.67 -35.07
C THR A 155 26.03 -2.49 -35.84
N THR A 156 26.94 -1.74 -35.21
CA THR A 156 27.63 -0.59 -35.83
C THR A 156 29.13 -0.81 -35.87
N PHE A 157 29.78 -0.42 -36.96
CA PHE A 157 31.20 -0.71 -37.17
C PHE A 157 32.17 0.17 -36.38
N MET A 158 31.96 1.49 -36.30
CA MET A 158 32.97 2.39 -35.70
C MET A 158 32.71 2.75 -34.24
N SER A 159 31.45 2.74 -33.79
CA SER A 159 31.09 3.01 -32.40
C SER A 159 31.21 1.80 -31.47
N GLY A 160 31.52 0.60 -32.01
CA GLY A 160 31.66 -0.64 -31.22
C GLY A 160 30.38 -1.11 -30.52
N GLY A 161 29.22 -0.58 -30.92
CA GLY A 161 27.96 -0.74 -30.20
C GLY A 161 26.96 -1.68 -30.90
N ILE A 162 26.23 -2.43 -30.07
CA ILE A 162 24.97 -3.08 -30.42
C ILE A 162 23.85 -2.12 -30.02
N ILE A 163 22.97 -1.83 -30.96
CA ILE A 163 21.78 -1.00 -30.74
C ILE A 163 20.59 -1.95 -30.67
N GLN A 164 19.82 -1.81 -29.61
CA GLN A 164 18.53 -2.44 -29.48
C GLN A 164 17.46 -1.44 -29.91
N MET A 165 16.60 -1.84 -30.84
CA MET A 165 15.48 -1.04 -31.31
C MET A 165 14.23 -1.89 -31.28
N ASP A 166 13.29 -1.53 -30.41
CA ASP A 166 11.98 -2.15 -30.44
C ASP A 166 11.08 -1.36 -31.41
N PRO A 167 10.62 -1.94 -32.54
CA PRO A 167 9.64 -1.28 -33.39
C PRO A 167 8.31 -1.00 -32.68
N ASN A 168 8.09 -1.60 -31.50
CA ASN A 168 6.92 -1.43 -30.65
C ASN A 168 7.21 -0.59 -29.37
N SER A 169 8.43 -0.09 -29.12
CA SER A 169 8.75 0.65 -27.87
C SER A 169 7.99 1.96 -27.72
N ASN A 170 7.42 2.45 -28.81
CA ASN A 170 6.46 3.53 -28.78
C ASN A 170 5.08 2.90 -28.98
N PRO A 171 4.43 2.36 -27.92
CA PRO A 171 3.07 1.81 -28.04
C PRO A 171 2.07 2.89 -28.47
N PHE A 172 2.50 4.15 -28.39
CA PHE A 172 1.75 5.32 -28.80
C PHE A 172 2.35 5.91 -30.09
N ASP A 173 1.55 5.99 -31.14
CA ASP A 173 1.80 6.87 -32.28
C ASP A 173 1.64 8.33 -31.83
N LEU A 174 2.58 8.81 -31.02
CA LEU A 174 2.50 10.11 -30.35
C LEU A 174 2.53 11.25 -31.37
N TYR A 175 1.40 11.94 -31.51
CA TYR A 175 1.34 13.22 -32.19
C TYR A 175 1.17 14.33 -31.17
N SER A 176 2.25 14.77 -30.53
CA SER A 176 2.25 15.99 -29.72
C SER A 176 2.00 17.20 -30.62
N ILE A 177 0.73 17.58 -30.76
CA ILE A 177 0.33 18.71 -31.61
C ILE A 177 0.62 20.00 -30.86
N ASN A 178 1.77 20.61 -31.15
CA ASN A 178 2.15 21.91 -30.61
C ASN A 178 1.12 22.98 -31.01
N LEU A 179 0.31 23.42 -30.06
CA LEU A 179 -0.56 24.57 -30.23
C LEU A 179 0.29 25.86 -30.36
N PRO A 180 -0.16 26.87 -31.12
CA PRO A 180 0.62 28.08 -31.35
C PRO A 180 0.95 28.79 -30.01
N LYS A 181 2.24 28.87 -29.67
CA LYS A 181 2.73 29.55 -28.44
C LYS A 181 2.40 31.03 -28.50
N LYS A 182 1.41 31.50 -27.74
CA LYS A 182 1.08 32.93 -27.70
C LYS A 182 1.82 33.71 -26.61
N ASN A 183 2.40 33.09 -25.58
CA ASN A 183 3.00 33.78 -24.42
C ASN A 183 4.16 33.03 -23.70
N ASN A 184 5.05 32.31 -24.40
CA ASN A 184 6.14 31.47 -23.83
C ASN A 184 5.71 30.31 -22.90
N ASN A 185 4.49 30.30 -22.37
CA ASN A 185 3.90 29.17 -21.64
C ASN A 185 3.26 28.15 -22.59
N GLN A 186 3.38 26.86 -22.28
CA GLN A 186 2.72 25.79 -23.03
C GLN A 186 1.21 25.77 -22.74
N THR A 187 0.39 25.77 -23.79
CA THR A 187 -1.07 25.62 -23.70
C THR A 187 -1.43 24.22 -23.19
N LEU A 188 -2.29 24.14 -22.19
CA LEU A 188 -2.85 22.89 -21.68
C LEU A 188 -4.24 22.67 -22.27
N VAL A 189 -4.48 21.47 -22.81
CA VAL A 189 -5.81 21.04 -23.26
C VAL A 189 -6.55 20.43 -22.07
N ASN A 190 -7.63 21.07 -21.60
CA ASN A 190 -8.45 20.65 -20.46
C ASN A 190 -9.66 19.79 -20.88
N ASN A 191 -10.19 20.01 -22.08
CA ASN A 191 -11.38 19.32 -22.59
C ASN A 191 -11.23 18.99 -24.07
N ILE A 192 -11.73 17.83 -24.50
CA ILE A 192 -11.80 17.42 -25.91
C ILE A 192 -13.22 16.93 -26.18
N VAL A 193 -13.87 17.49 -27.21
CA VAL A 193 -15.20 17.04 -27.66
C VAL A 193 -15.26 17.00 -29.18
N LYS A 194 -16.16 16.18 -29.74
CA LYS A 194 -16.39 16.13 -31.20
C LYS A 194 -16.87 17.50 -31.69
N SER A 195 -16.33 17.96 -32.81
CA SER A 195 -16.71 19.24 -33.40
C SER A 195 -17.99 19.14 -34.21
N PRO A 196 -18.93 20.09 -34.04
CA PRO A 196 -20.11 20.18 -34.89
C PRO A 196 -19.81 20.75 -36.30
N PHE A 197 -18.62 21.34 -36.51
CA PHE A 197 -18.29 22.00 -37.78
C PHE A 197 -17.98 21.00 -38.91
N LYS A 198 -17.37 19.85 -38.57
CA LYS A 198 -16.92 18.81 -39.50
C LYS A 198 -16.64 17.53 -38.72
N ASP A 199 -17.00 16.37 -39.25
CA ASP A 199 -16.80 15.08 -38.57
C ASP A 199 -15.34 14.78 -38.21
N SER A 200 -14.39 15.23 -39.04
CA SER A 200 -12.96 15.06 -38.78
C SER A 200 -12.39 16.09 -37.80
N ASN A 201 -13.21 16.99 -37.23
CA ASN A 201 -12.72 18.03 -36.34
C ASN A 201 -13.03 17.71 -34.87
N LEU A 202 -12.11 18.12 -33.98
CA LEU A 202 -12.28 18.15 -32.53
C LEU A 202 -12.27 19.59 -32.03
N LEU A 203 -13.05 19.87 -30.98
CA LEU A 203 -12.94 21.11 -30.20
C LEU A 203 -12.07 20.84 -28.98
N LEU A 204 -11.13 21.74 -28.71
CA LEU A 204 -10.21 21.68 -27.58
C LEU A 204 -10.45 22.88 -26.66
N GLY A 205 -10.89 22.63 -25.43
CA GLY A 205 -10.93 23.66 -24.39
C GLY A 205 -9.56 23.79 -23.75
N THR A 206 -8.98 24.98 -23.71
CA THR A 206 -7.61 25.21 -23.22
C THR A 206 -7.55 26.13 -22.00
N ASN A 207 -6.45 26.11 -21.26
CA ASN A 207 -6.25 26.96 -20.07
C ASN A 207 -5.91 28.43 -20.40
N SER A 208 -5.38 28.73 -21.59
CA SER A 208 -4.91 30.07 -21.95
C SER A 208 -5.51 30.63 -23.24
N ASP A 209 -5.85 29.76 -24.19
CA ASP A 209 -6.12 30.15 -25.59
C ASP A 209 -7.60 30.00 -25.97
N GLY A 210 -8.49 29.76 -25.00
CA GLY A 210 -9.91 29.56 -25.25
C GLY A 210 -10.20 28.21 -25.89
N ILE A 211 -11.06 28.21 -26.91
CA ILE A 211 -11.49 27.00 -27.63
C ILE A 211 -10.77 26.94 -28.97
N LEU A 212 -10.12 25.81 -29.26
CA LEU A 212 -9.40 25.57 -30.52
C LEU A 212 -10.09 24.47 -31.32
N THR A 213 -9.91 24.46 -32.64
CA THR A 213 -10.31 23.33 -33.48
C THR A 213 -9.12 22.59 -34.05
N TYR A 214 -9.22 21.27 -34.06
CA TYR A 214 -8.19 20.39 -34.58
C TYR A 214 -8.79 19.45 -35.62
N ASP A 215 -8.27 19.47 -36.86
CA ASP A 215 -8.68 18.54 -37.92
C ASP A 215 -7.79 17.29 -37.88
N THR A 216 -8.40 16.13 -37.56
CA THR A 216 -7.72 14.84 -37.45
C THR A 216 -7.20 14.33 -38.81
N SER A 217 -7.71 14.84 -39.93
CA SER A 217 -7.30 14.43 -41.28
C SER A 217 -6.06 15.17 -41.80
N THR A 218 -5.97 16.47 -41.54
CA THR A 218 -4.86 17.33 -42.02
C THR A 218 -3.82 17.62 -40.93
N LYS A 219 -4.07 17.21 -39.69
CA LYS A 219 -3.23 17.44 -38.51
C LYS A 219 -2.98 18.93 -38.19
N HIS A 220 -3.77 19.84 -38.75
CA HIS A 220 -3.64 21.27 -38.50
C HIS A 220 -4.67 21.75 -37.46
N SER A 221 -4.20 22.56 -36.50
CA SER A 221 -5.06 23.29 -35.58
C SER A 221 -5.37 24.68 -36.13
N SER A 222 -6.65 25.05 -36.21
CA SER A 222 -7.08 26.43 -36.40
C SER A 222 -7.65 26.97 -35.09
N VAL A 223 -7.31 28.22 -34.76
CA VAL A 223 -7.87 28.90 -33.59
C VAL A 223 -9.26 29.41 -33.97
N ILE A 224 -10.32 28.88 -33.36
CA ILE A 224 -11.64 29.51 -33.42
C ILE A 224 -11.76 30.42 -32.21
N ASN A 225 -11.46 31.71 -32.38
CA ASN A 225 -11.65 32.66 -31.31
C ASN A 225 -13.14 32.99 -31.14
N ILE A 226 -13.82 32.34 -30.19
CA ILE A 226 -15.24 32.58 -29.83
C ILE A 226 -15.35 33.83 -28.93
N GLN A 227 -14.67 34.92 -29.28
CA GLN A 227 -14.68 36.17 -28.51
C GLN A 227 -15.67 37.19 -29.08
N ASP A 228 -16.41 37.80 -28.15
CA ASP A 228 -17.06 39.10 -28.32
C ASP A 228 -15.97 40.18 -28.44
N ALA A 229 -16.05 41.06 -29.44
CA ALA A 229 -15.11 42.15 -29.67
C ALA A 229 -15.06 43.18 -28.52
N SER A 230 -16.01 43.12 -27.56
CA SER A 230 -16.10 43.99 -26.40
C SER A 230 -15.31 43.51 -25.17
N ILE A 231 -14.80 42.28 -25.17
CA ILE A 231 -13.94 41.76 -24.09
C ILE A 231 -12.50 41.95 -24.52
N LYS A 232 -11.79 42.93 -23.91
CA LYS A 232 -10.35 43.08 -24.11
C LYS A 232 -9.68 41.73 -23.85
N ILE A 233 -8.80 41.33 -24.76
CA ILE A 233 -7.94 40.14 -24.69
C ILE A 233 -6.99 40.33 -23.51
N ASP A 234 -7.48 40.13 -22.29
CA ASP A 234 -6.61 39.78 -21.18
C ASP A 234 -6.27 38.30 -21.32
N SER A 235 -5.04 37.97 -20.96
CA SER A 235 -4.31 36.72 -21.12
C SER A 235 -4.91 35.49 -20.41
N ASN A 236 -6.16 35.56 -19.94
CA ASN A 236 -6.87 34.54 -19.18
C ASN A 236 -8.17 34.13 -19.90
N ASN A 237 -8.13 33.21 -20.86
CA ASN A 237 -9.32 32.56 -21.43
C ASN A 237 -9.32 31.06 -21.09
N SER A 238 -9.30 30.73 -19.80
CA SER A 238 -9.31 29.33 -19.36
C SER A 238 -10.69 28.72 -19.53
N VAL A 239 -10.79 27.70 -20.37
CA VAL A 239 -11.98 26.87 -20.56
C VAL A 239 -11.93 25.73 -19.53
N ASN A 240 -12.91 25.71 -18.62
CA ASN A 240 -12.96 24.70 -17.57
C ASN A 240 -13.81 23.50 -17.97
N ALA A 241 -14.96 23.74 -18.62
CA ALA A 241 -15.86 22.71 -19.10
C ALA A 241 -16.35 23.07 -20.50
N LEU A 242 -16.57 22.03 -21.32
CA LEU A 242 -16.94 22.15 -22.71
C LEU A 242 -17.84 20.97 -23.10
N ALA A 243 -18.97 21.26 -23.77
CA ALA A 243 -19.88 20.25 -24.30
C ALA A 243 -20.51 20.73 -25.61
N VAL A 244 -21.02 19.80 -26.40
CA VAL A 244 -21.79 20.07 -27.62
C VAL A 244 -23.16 19.44 -27.46
N ASP A 245 -24.21 20.20 -27.73
CA ASP A 245 -25.59 19.69 -27.64
C ASP A 245 -26.05 19.00 -28.92
N TYR A 246 -27.22 18.33 -28.90
CA TYR A 246 -27.75 17.62 -30.06
C TYR A 246 -28.23 18.54 -31.19
N GLN A 247 -28.17 19.85 -30.99
CA GLN A 247 -28.47 20.87 -31.99
C GLN A 247 -27.19 21.55 -32.51
N ASP A 248 -26.02 20.96 -32.24
CA ASP A 248 -24.71 21.42 -32.65
C ASP A 248 -24.25 22.75 -32.02
N ASN A 249 -24.91 23.19 -30.94
CA ASN A 249 -24.45 24.36 -30.19
C ASN A 249 -23.33 23.99 -29.23
N ILE A 250 -22.39 24.90 -29.06
CA ILE A 250 -21.23 24.71 -28.18
C ILE A 250 -21.52 25.37 -26.83
N TRP A 251 -21.44 24.60 -25.76
CA TRP A 251 -21.64 25.03 -24.38
C TRP A 251 -20.32 25.01 -23.64
N TYR A 252 -19.97 26.12 -22.99
CA TYR A 252 -18.66 26.23 -22.37
C TYR A 252 -18.67 27.18 -21.17
N SER A 253 -17.69 27.01 -20.29
CA SER A 253 -17.42 27.93 -19.17
C SER A 253 -16.03 28.55 -19.28
N ILE A 254 -15.92 29.85 -19.02
CA ILE A 254 -14.65 30.60 -18.99
C ILE A 254 -14.49 31.30 -17.64
N ASN A 255 -13.26 31.31 -17.10
CA ASN A 255 -12.85 32.08 -15.91
C ASN A 255 -13.79 31.94 -14.70
N ASN A 256 -14.19 30.71 -14.38
CA ASN A 256 -14.89 30.37 -13.13
C ASN A 256 -16.15 31.21 -12.83
N SER A 257 -16.97 31.62 -13.81
CA SER A 257 -18.22 32.35 -13.47
C SER A 257 -19.41 32.22 -14.44
N GLN A 258 -19.21 32.01 -15.74
CA GLN A 258 -20.31 32.11 -16.70
C GLN A 258 -20.46 30.87 -17.57
N LEU A 259 -21.70 30.35 -17.66
CA LEU A 259 -22.10 29.42 -18.70
C LEU A 259 -22.36 30.22 -19.97
N LYS A 260 -21.75 29.83 -21.08
CA LYS A 260 -21.95 30.46 -22.38
C LYS A 260 -22.41 29.42 -23.40
N LYS A 261 -23.31 29.86 -24.28
CA LYS A 261 -23.75 29.11 -25.45
C LYS A 261 -23.26 29.83 -26.70
N TYR A 262 -22.55 29.13 -27.56
CA TYR A 262 -22.29 29.56 -28.92
C TYR A 262 -23.22 28.80 -29.87
N ASP A 263 -24.15 29.54 -30.46
CA ASP A 263 -25.06 29.01 -31.45
C ASP A 263 -24.38 29.01 -32.82
N ILE A 264 -24.11 27.81 -33.35
CA ILE A 264 -23.34 27.63 -34.58
C ILE A 264 -24.05 28.21 -35.81
N ARG A 265 -25.39 28.21 -35.81
CA ARG A 265 -26.22 28.64 -36.95
C ARG A 265 -26.25 30.16 -37.03
N THR A 266 -26.45 30.81 -35.89
CA THR A 266 -26.51 32.28 -35.79
C THR A 266 -25.14 32.93 -35.60
N LYS A 267 -24.13 32.14 -35.22
CA LYS A 267 -22.78 32.58 -34.83
C LYS A 267 -22.78 33.58 -33.66
N LYS A 268 -23.81 33.54 -32.81
CA LYS A 268 -23.96 34.42 -31.65
C LYS A 268 -23.59 33.69 -30.36
N ILE A 269 -23.06 34.46 -29.42
CA ILE A 269 -22.78 34.01 -28.07
C ILE A 269 -23.90 34.52 -27.16
N GLU A 270 -24.53 33.62 -26.43
CA GLU A 270 -25.47 33.93 -25.34
C GLU A 270 -24.79 33.62 -24.01
N THR A 271 -24.65 34.64 -23.15
CA THR A 271 -24.20 34.44 -21.76
C THR A 271 -25.40 34.08 -20.91
N ILE A 272 -25.31 32.93 -20.24
CA ILE A 272 -26.39 32.38 -19.44
C ILE A 272 -26.04 32.56 -17.97
N ASN A 273 -26.79 33.43 -17.31
CA ASN A 273 -26.57 33.74 -15.91
C ASN A 273 -27.19 32.66 -15.03
N SER A 274 -26.33 31.87 -14.39
CA SER A 274 -26.75 30.99 -13.31
C SER A 274 -27.30 31.82 -12.14
N PRO A 275 -28.29 31.29 -11.39
CA PRO A 275 -28.79 31.93 -10.16
C PRO A 275 -27.69 32.22 -9.13
N HIS A 276 -26.54 31.53 -9.24
CA HIS A 276 -25.39 31.67 -8.34
C HIS A 276 -24.37 32.76 -8.76
N ASN A 277 -24.50 33.37 -9.96
CA ASN A 277 -23.43 34.17 -10.58
C ASN A 277 -23.27 35.62 -10.03
N ASN A 278 -24.27 36.17 -9.34
CA ASN A 278 -24.28 37.61 -9.06
C ASN A 278 -24.18 38.01 -7.57
N LYS A 279 -24.33 37.09 -6.60
CA LYS A 279 -24.77 37.48 -5.24
C LYS A 279 -24.11 36.70 -4.10
N THR A 280 -22.85 36.28 -4.26
CA THR A 280 -22.14 35.40 -3.31
C THR A 280 -20.67 35.79 -3.14
N ALA A 281 -20.11 35.56 -1.95
CA ALA A 281 -18.71 35.86 -1.62
C ALA A 281 -17.67 35.00 -2.39
N GLN A 282 -18.09 33.96 -3.11
CA GLN A 282 -17.23 33.12 -3.94
C GLN A 282 -17.76 33.03 -5.39
N PRO A 283 -16.92 33.25 -6.41
CA PRO A 283 -17.34 33.15 -7.80
C PRO A 283 -17.81 31.72 -8.17
N LEU A 284 -18.76 31.61 -9.10
CA LEU A 284 -19.35 30.36 -9.57
C LEU A 284 -18.38 29.56 -10.45
N ASN A 285 -17.71 28.56 -9.89
CA ASN A 285 -16.84 27.70 -10.65
C ASN A 285 -17.58 26.49 -11.24
N ILE A 286 -17.91 26.55 -12.54
CA ILE A 286 -18.45 25.40 -13.29
C ILE A 286 -17.28 24.49 -13.69
N VAL A 287 -17.28 23.27 -13.14
CA VAL A 287 -16.21 22.27 -13.29
C VAL A 287 -16.53 21.18 -14.31
N SER A 288 -17.82 20.92 -14.58
CA SER A 288 -18.24 19.95 -15.59
C SER A 288 -19.57 20.39 -16.23
N ILE A 289 -19.72 20.09 -17.52
CA ILE A 289 -20.95 20.31 -18.29
C ILE A 289 -21.23 19.00 -19.03
N THR A 290 -22.46 18.52 -18.94
CA THR A 290 -22.93 17.37 -19.72
C THR A 290 -24.30 17.66 -20.30
N VAL A 291 -24.65 16.98 -21.40
CA VAL A 291 -25.93 17.18 -22.10
C VAL A 291 -26.77 15.93 -21.93
N SER A 292 -27.97 16.09 -21.38
CA SER A 292 -28.90 14.97 -21.20
C SER A 292 -29.59 14.60 -22.52
N PRO A 293 -30.09 13.37 -22.69
CA PRO A 293 -30.75 12.92 -23.92
C PRO A 293 -31.96 13.76 -24.37
N ASP A 294 -32.61 14.47 -23.44
CA ASP A 294 -33.68 15.43 -23.71
C ASP A 294 -33.17 16.85 -24.00
N ASN A 295 -31.88 16.97 -24.34
CA ASN A 295 -31.17 18.19 -24.70
C ASN A 295 -31.17 19.30 -23.63
N LYS A 296 -31.22 18.91 -22.35
CA LYS A 296 -31.00 19.83 -21.22
C LYS A 296 -29.52 19.85 -20.85
N ILE A 297 -29.07 20.98 -20.33
CA ILE A 297 -27.66 21.21 -20.01
C ILE A 297 -27.48 21.05 -18.51
N TRP A 298 -26.69 20.07 -18.12
CA TRP A 298 -26.38 19.79 -16.73
C TRP A 298 -25.01 20.38 -16.40
N ILE A 299 -24.97 21.16 -15.33
CA ILE A 299 -23.75 21.79 -14.86
C ILE A 299 -23.44 21.32 -13.46
N CYS A 300 -22.16 20.99 -13.24
CA CYS A 300 -21.62 20.72 -11.93
C CYS A 300 -20.70 21.88 -11.52
N SER A 301 -20.86 22.38 -10.30
CA SER A 301 -20.14 23.54 -9.81
C SER A 301 -19.81 23.46 -8.31
N ASN A 302 -19.04 24.43 -7.82
CA ASN A 302 -18.89 24.70 -6.39
C ASN A 302 -20.18 25.15 -5.67
N TYR A 303 -21.33 25.10 -6.33
CA TYR A 303 -22.64 25.25 -5.70
C TYR A 303 -23.52 24.00 -5.80
N GLY A 304 -23.00 22.92 -6.38
CA GLY A 304 -23.71 21.65 -6.56
C GLY A 304 -24.01 21.36 -8.02
N VAL A 305 -25.09 20.61 -8.25
CA VAL A 305 -25.54 20.19 -9.59
C VAL A 305 -26.83 20.92 -9.95
N ASP A 306 -26.82 21.62 -11.08
CA ASP A 306 -27.98 22.32 -11.62
C ASP A 306 -28.24 21.91 -13.07
N LYS A 307 -29.53 21.88 -13.44
CA LYS A 307 -30.02 21.61 -14.78
C LYS A 307 -30.55 22.90 -15.40
N TYR A 308 -30.01 23.30 -16.54
CA TYR A 308 -30.52 24.37 -17.37
C TYR A 308 -31.38 23.79 -18.50
N ASP A 309 -32.60 24.30 -18.63
CA ASP A 309 -33.49 23.99 -19.73
C ASP A 309 -33.40 25.09 -20.81
N PRO A 310 -32.83 24.80 -22.00
CA PRO A 310 -32.65 25.80 -23.05
C PRO A 310 -33.95 26.36 -23.63
N ILE A 311 -35.08 25.64 -23.49
CA ILE A 311 -36.38 26.05 -24.01
C ILE A 311 -37.04 27.04 -23.04
N THR A 312 -37.10 26.69 -21.75
CA THR A 312 -37.72 27.54 -20.74
C THR A 312 -36.79 28.64 -20.21
N LYS A 313 -35.49 28.54 -20.51
CA LYS A 313 -34.41 29.40 -20.00
C LYS A 313 -34.34 29.44 -18.46
N LYS A 314 -34.72 28.34 -17.81
CA LYS A 314 -34.74 28.22 -16.35
C LYS A 314 -33.70 27.23 -15.85
N PHE A 315 -33.16 27.54 -14.68
CA PHE A 315 -32.33 26.62 -13.89
C PHE A 315 -33.19 25.86 -12.89
N PHE A 316 -32.87 24.59 -12.72
CA PHE A 316 -33.44 23.68 -11.75
C PHE A 316 -32.31 23.00 -11.00
N SER A 317 -32.14 23.35 -9.74
CA SER A 317 -31.15 22.71 -8.88
C SER A 317 -31.61 21.30 -8.48
N VAL A 318 -30.68 20.35 -8.47
CA VAL A 318 -30.95 19.02 -7.87
C VAL A 318 -31.26 19.22 -6.37
N PRO A 319 -32.31 18.56 -5.82
CA PRO A 319 -32.63 18.63 -4.39
C PRO A 319 -31.44 18.19 -3.54
N ARG A 320 -30.88 19.09 -2.73
CA ARG A 320 -29.73 18.85 -1.87
C ARG A 320 -29.87 19.62 -0.56
N ILE A 321 -29.02 19.32 0.41
CA ILE A 321 -29.11 19.96 1.74
C ILE A 321 -29.10 21.50 1.67
N MET A 322 -28.36 22.06 0.70
CA MET A 322 -28.25 23.51 0.52
C MET A 322 -29.51 24.20 0.00
N ASN A 323 -30.47 23.46 -0.58
CA ASN A 323 -31.73 24.00 -1.06
C ASN A 323 -32.95 23.29 -0.43
N LYS A 324 -32.73 22.60 0.71
CA LYS A 324 -33.76 21.93 1.50
C LYS A 324 -34.73 22.95 2.06
N LYS A 325 -35.96 23.00 1.56
CA LYS A 325 -37.00 23.93 2.04
C LYS A 325 -37.85 23.27 3.11
N MET A 326 -38.46 24.10 3.97
CA MET A 326 -39.57 23.66 4.81
C MET A 326 -40.77 23.30 3.93
N SER A 327 -41.56 22.33 4.37
CA SER A 327 -42.89 22.03 3.83
C SER A 327 -43.81 23.25 3.95
N VAL A 328 -44.84 23.28 3.10
CA VAL A 328 -45.83 24.36 3.12
C VAL A 328 -46.60 24.35 4.43
N GLU A 329 -46.84 23.15 4.97
CA GLU A 329 -47.50 22.89 6.24
C GLU A 329 -46.70 23.43 7.44
N LEU A 330 -45.39 23.12 7.49
CA LEU A 330 -44.50 23.65 8.52
C LEU A 330 -44.39 25.17 8.43
N ARG A 331 -44.25 25.71 7.21
CA ARG A 331 -44.19 27.16 7.00
C ARG A 331 -45.48 27.86 7.46
N ASN A 332 -46.64 27.35 7.09
CA ASN A 332 -47.92 27.93 7.48
C ASN A 332 -48.12 27.87 9.00
N SER A 333 -47.70 26.78 9.64
CA SER A 333 -47.77 26.62 11.10
C SER A 333 -46.85 27.62 11.81
N LEU A 334 -45.62 27.79 11.31
CA LEU A 334 -44.65 28.78 11.80
C LEU A 334 -45.22 30.21 11.68
N GLU A 335 -45.70 30.58 10.50
CA GLU A 335 -46.29 31.91 10.26
C GLU A 335 -47.53 32.16 11.12
N ASN A 336 -48.38 31.15 11.34
CA ASN A 336 -49.54 31.31 12.21
C ASN A 336 -49.13 31.65 13.65
N VAL A 337 -48.11 30.97 14.21
CA VAL A 337 -47.59 31.28 15.55
C VAL A 337 -47.04 32.71 15.60
N ARG A 338 -46.21 33.10 14.62
CA ARG A 338 -45.58 34.43 14.59
C ARG A 338 -46.60 35.57 14.43
N ASN A 339 -47.68 35.35 13.69
CA ASN A 339 -48.70 36.36 13.44
C ASN A 339 -49.73 36.47 14.58
N THR A 340 -49.94 35.41 15.35
CA THR A 340 -50.97 35.37 16.42
C THR A 340 -50.39 35.57 17.83
N ARG A 341 -49.09 35.28 18.02
CA ARG A 341 -48.43 35.36 19.33
C ARG A 341 -47.30 36.39 19.34
N LYS A 342 -47.13 37.03 20.50
CA LYS A 342 -45.96 37.87 20.77
C LYS A 342 -44.80 36.99 21.27
N PRO A 343 -43.56 37.17 20.79
CA PRO A 343 -42.43 36.41 21.30
C PRO A 343 -42.19 36.72 22.79
N ILE A 344 -41.90 35.67 23.57
CA ILE A 344 -41.56 35.79 25.00
C ILE A 344 -40.16 36.42 25.18
N SER A 345 -39.26 36.21 24.22
CA SER A 345 -38.02 36.97 24.07
C SER A 345 -37.54 36.92 22.62
N SER A 346 -36.80 37.93 22.17
CA SER A 346 -36.25 38.00 20.82
C SER A 346 -35.05 38.93 20.71
N ILE A 347 -34.10 38.57 19.84
CA ILE A 347 -32.98 39.40 19.41
C ILE A 347 -33.12 39.54 17.89
N LEU A 348 -33.61 40.69 17.43
CA LEU A 348 -33.83 40.96 16.00
C LEU A 348 -32.74 41.86 15.40
N GLU A 349 -32.31 42.87 16.16
CA GLU A 349 -31.30 43.85 15.75
C GLU A 349 -29.89 43.27 15.91
N VAL A 350 -29.55 42.31 15.06
CA VAL A 350 -28.21 41.69 15.01
C VAL A 350 -27.20 42.67 14.42
N GLY A 351 -25.96 42.67 14.92
CA GLY A 351 -24.86 43.50 14.40
C GLY A 351 -23.68 42.63 13.98
N GLY A 352 -22.88 43.04 13.00
CA GLY A 352 -21.79 42.24 12.46
C GLY A 352 -20.67 42.00 13.47
N GLY A 353 -20.30 40.74 13.67
CA GLY A 353 -19.22 40.32 14.56
C GLY A 353 -19.56 40.42 16.05
N GLN A 354 -20.82 40.27 16.44
CA GLN A 354 -21.28 40.46 17.83
C GLN A 354 -21.91 39.19 18.40
N ASN A 355 -21.76 39.02 19.71
CA ASN A 355 -22.56 38.10 20.51
C ASN A 355 -23.56 38.93 21.31
N LEU A 356 -24.83 38.84 20.94
CA LEU A 356 -25.92 39.52 21.62
C LEU A 356 -26.62 38.55 22.56
N GLU A 357 -26.96 39.01 23.75
CA GLU A 357 -27.63 38.20 24.77
C GLU A 357 -28.88 38.91 25.29
N LYS A 358 -29.95 38.14 25.53
CA LYS A 358 -31.19 38.65 26.10
C LYS A 358 -31.83 37.63 27.02
N SER A 359 -32.16 38.06 28.24
CA SER A 359 -32.82 37.21 29.23
C SER A 359 -34.20 36.76 28.75
N LEU A 360 -34.57 35.53 29.14
CA LEU A 360 -35.86 34.90 28.92
C LEU A 360 -36.30 34.27 30.24
N THR A 361 -37.40 34.74 30.82
CA THR A 361 -37.98 34.15 32.04
C THR A 361 -39.21 33.33 31.67
N VAL A 362 -39.26 32.10 32.18
CA VAL A 362 -40.37 31.16 31.97
C VAL A 362 -41.04 30.93 33.33
N ASP A 363 -42.27 31.44 33.48
CA ASP A 363 -42.96 31.52 34.78
C ASP A 363 -43.57 30.19 35.26
N ASN A 364 -43.91 29.30 34.31
CA ASN A 364 -44.42 27.95 34.50
C ASN A 364 -43.76 27.02 33.49
N ASN A 365 -43.84 25.69 33.67
CA ASN A 365 -43.36 24.78 32.64
C ASN A 365 -44.12 25.02 31.33
N SER A 366 -43.41 25.38 30.27
CA SER A 366 -43.99 25.85 29.01
C SER A 366 -43.33 25.18 27.81
N ASN A 367 -44.12 24.92 26.77
CA ASN A 367 -43.63 24.50 25.46
C ASN A 367 -43.18 25.75 24.70
N VAL A 368 -41.98 25.75 24.13
CA VAL A 368 -41.40 26.92 23.47
C VAL A 368 -40.88 26.57 22.08
N LEU A 369 -41.31 27.33 21.07
CA LEU A 369 -40.73 27.32 19.73
C LEU A 369 -39.58 28.31 19.67
N ILE A 370 -38.40 27.82 19.28
CA ILE A 370 -37.25 28.65 18.95
C ILE A 370 -37.11 28.72 17.44
N VAL A 371 -37.01 29.94 16.94
CA VAL A 371 -36.80 30.25 15.53
C VAL A 371 -35.51 31.05 15.44
N SER A 372 -34.50 30.50 14.80
CA SER A 372 -33.26 31.21 14.52
C SER A 372 -33.04 31.28 13.03
N VAL A 373 -32.48 32.40 12.59
CA VAL A 373 -32.07 32.62 11.22
C VAL A 373 -30.56 32.78 11.21
N GLY A 374 -29.90 32.41 10.13
CA GLY A 374 -28.44 32.51 10.07
C GLY A 374 -27.86 32.10 8.73
N GLU A 375 -26.54 31.94 8.69
CA GLU A 375 -25.79 31.57 7.49
C GLU A 375 -24.94 30.32 7.77
N GLY A 376 -24.92 29.36 6.84
CA GLY A 376 -24.13 28.14 7.02
C GLY A 376 -23.71 27.43 5.74
N ARG A 377 -22.68 26.58 5.88
CA ARG A 377 -22.15 25.68 4.85
C ARG A 377 -21.96 24.26 5.40
N ALA A 378 -22.10 23.25 4.53
CA ALA A 378 -21.86 21.87 4.94
C ALA A 378 -20.41 21.62 5.34
N ILE A 379 -19.46 22.30 4.69
CA ILE A 379 -18.02 22.15 4.95
C ILE A 379 -17.48 23.25 5.91
N GLY A 380 -18.35 23.99 6.59
CA GLY A 380 -17.93 25.08 7.49
C GLY A 380 -18.81 25.31 8.72
N GLY A 381 -19.91 24.57 8.86
CA GLY A 381 -20.88 24.79 9.92
C GLY A 381 -21.66 26.09 9.73
N MET A 382 -22.24 26.56 10.82
CA MET A 382 -23.03 27.78 10.90
C MET A 382 -22.15 28.96 11.34
N PHE A 383 -22.20 30.05 10.59
CA PHE A 383 -21.44 31.29 10.82
C PHE A 383 -22.26 32.30 11.63
N ASP A 384 -23.51 32.52 11.22
CA ASP A 384 -24.50 33.26 12.00
C ASP A 384 -25.48 32.26 12.58
N LEU A 385 -25.72 32.31 13.89
CA LEU A 385 -26.59 31.36 14.56
C LEU A 385 -27.16 31.91 15.87
N GLY A 386 -28.33 31.39 16.23
CA GLY A 386 -28.96 31.60 17.53
C GLY A 386 -28.87 30.36 18.41
N ARG A 387 -28.87 30.60 19.72
CA ARG A 387 -28.89 29.58 20.76
C ARG A 387 -29.67 30.01 21.98
N ILE A 388 -30.12 29.02 22.74
CA ILE A 388 -30.75 29.19 24.04
C ILE A 388 -29.96 28.41 25.08
N ALA A 389 -29.65 29.06 26.20
CA ALA A 389 -28.89 28.49 27.31
C ALA A 389 -29.58 28.76 28.65
N THR A 390 -29.29 27.93 29.65
CA THR A 390 -29.61 28.22 31.06
C THR A 390 -28.73 29.35 31.59
N SER A 391 -29.11 29.93 32.74
CA SER A 391 -28.39 31.07 33.34
C SER A 391 -26.96 30.75 33.82
N ASP A 392 -26.60 29.48 33.95
CA ASP A 392 -25.23 28.99 34.23
C ASP A 392 -24.42 28.68 32.94
N GLY A 393 -24.98 28.97 31.76
CA GLY A 393 -24.29 28.87 30.47
C GLY A 393 -24.43 27.52 29.76
N LYS A 394 -25.23 26.56 30.26
CA LYS A 394 -25.47 25.29 29.57
C LYS A 394 -26.42 25.48 28.38
N ILE A 395 -25.94 25.19 27.18
CA ILE A 395 -26.71 25.26 25.93
C ILE A 395 -27.80 24.18 25.92
N ILE A 396 -29.04 24.60 25.69
CA ILE A 396 -30.22 23.73 25.55
C ILE A 396 -30.46 23.42 24.07
N TRP A 397 -30.33 24.43 23.21
CA TRP A 397 -30.38 24.27 21.77
C TRP A 397 -29.54 25.35 21.08
N GLU A 398 -28.90 24.99 19.98
CA GLU A 398 -28.09 25.86 19.14
C GLU A 398 -28.24 25.44 17.68
N MET A 399 -28.36 26.42 16.79
CA MET A 399 -28.41 26.20 15.35
C MET A 399 -26.99 26.02 14.80
N THR A 400 -26.30 24.92 15.16
CA THR A 400 -24.96 24.60 14.64
C THR A 400 -24.95 23.69 13.41
N ASP A 401 -26.02 22.91 13.23
CA ASP A 401 -26.07 21.83 12.26
C ASP A 401 -26.88 22.24 11.03
N ILE A 402 -26.21 22.37 9.88
CA ILE A 402 -26.86 22.70 8.62
C ILE A 402 -27.88 21.65 8.19
N TYR A 403 -27.68 20.38 8.57
CA TYR A 403 -28.62 19.29 8.25
C TYR A 403 -29.94 19.41 9.01
N LYS A 404 -29.93 20.20 10.10
CA LYS A 404 -31.09 20.52 10.94
C LYS A 404 -31.66 21.91 10.69
N SER A 405 -31.43 22.45 9.50
CA SER A 405 -31.89 23.78 9.10
C SER A 405 -32.48 23.77 7.69
N PHE A 406 -33.20 24.84 7.35
CA PHE A 406 -33.94 24.95 6.10
C PHE A 406 -33.51 26.19 5.31
N TYR A 407 -33.47 26.05 4.00
CA TYR A 407 -33.27 27.12 3.04
C TYR A 407 -34.58 27.88 2.76
N ASP A 408 -34.56 29.19 2.92
CA ASP A 408 -35.73 30.06 2.73
C ASP A 408 -35.56 31.12 1.62
N GLY A 409 -34.86 30.77 0.55
CA GLY A 409 -34.56 31.71 -0.52
C GLY A 409 -33.44 32.69 -0.14
N GLY A 410 -33.23 33.69 -1.00
CA GLY A 410 -32.11 34.62 -0.85
C GLY A 410 -30.75 34.03 -1.24
N GLY A 411 -29.74 34.29 -0.43
CA GLY A 411 -28.39 33.76 -0.58
C GLY A 411 -28.35 32.26 -0.27
N PHE A 412 -27.57 31.49 -1.03
CA PHE A 412 -27.52 30.03 -0.89
C PHE A 412 -27.06 29.54 0.50
N LYS A 413 -26.43 30.39 1.32
CA LYS A 413 -26.01 30.11 2.70
C LYS A 413 -27.11 30.34 3.73
N ASN A 414 -28.17 31.06 3.38
CA ASN A 414 -29.18 31.48 4.35
C ASN A 414 -29.92 30.25 4.88
N ARG A 415 -30.07 30.16 6.19
CA ARG A 415 -30.69 29.04 6.90
C ARG A 415 -31.68 29.55 7.94
N ILE A 416 -32.73 28.77 8.13
CA ILE A 416 -33.69 28.90 9.23
C ILE A 416 -33.61 27.62 10.06
N GLY A 417 -33.24 27.77 11.33
CA GLY A 417 -33.21 26.71 12.33
C GLY A 417 -34.46 26.80 13.20
N LEU A 418 -35.11 25.65 13.40
CA LEU A 418 -36.33 25.54 14.19
C LEU A 418 -36.16 24.45 15.24
N ASN A 419 -36.66 24.70 16.44
CA ASN A 419 -36.82 23.64 17.43
C ASN A 419 -37.98 23.93 18.38
N ALA A 420 -38.78 22.92 18.67
CA ALA A 420 -39.83 22.97 19.68
C ALA A 420 -39.35 22.23 20.93
N ILE A 421 -39.12 22.96 22.01
CA ILE A 421 -38.51 22.45 23.25
C ILE A 421 -39.41 22.68 24.46
N LYS A 422 -39.31 21.80 25.47
CA LYS A 422 -39.97 22.00 26.76
C LYS A 422 -39.00 22.70 27.71
N LEU A 423 -39.43 23.83 28.27
CA LEU A 423 -38.65 24.56 29.27
C LEU A 423 -39.36 24.44 30.62
N GLU A 424 -38.58 24.14 31.65
CA GLU A 424 -39.06 24.19 33.03
C GLU A 424 -39.14 25.65 33.51
N LYS A 425 -39.88 25.89 34.59
CA LYS A 425 -39.89 27.21 35.23
C LYS A 425 -38.46 27.63 35.59
N GLY A 426 -38.00 28.77 35.07
CA GLY A 426 -36.63 29.23 35.29
C GLY A 426 -36.23 30.44 34.46
N ASN A 427 -34.95 30.82 34.60
CA ASN A 427 -34.34 31.91 33.83
C ASN A 427 -33.36 31.34 32.80
N TYR A 428 -33.57 31.74 31.55
CA TYR A 428 -32.80 31.34 30.38
C TYR A 428 -32.22 32.58 29.70
N GLN A 429 -31.33 32.35 28.74
CA GLN A 429 -30.73 33.38 27.91
C GLN A 429 -30.87 32.98 26.44
N LEU A 430 -31.43 33.89 25.64
CA LEU A 430 -31.28 33.85 24.19
C LEU A 430 -29.96 34.51 23.83
N ILE A 431 -29.20 33.88 22.94
CA ILE A 431 -27.92 34.38 22.47
C ILE A 431 -27.94 34.31 20.94
N TYR A 432 -27.46 35.35 20.28
CA TYR A 432 -27.24 35.35 18.84
C TYR A 432 -25.79 35.74 18.54
N SER A 433 -25.14 34.94 17.72
CA SER A 433 -23.76 35.11 17.29
C SER A 433 -23.73 35.38 15.79
N SER A 434 -23.06 36.45 15.39
CA SER A 434 -22.91 36.84 13.99
C SER A 434 -21.44 37.01 13.58
N ASP A 435 -21.16 36.81 12.30
CA ASP A 435 -19.87 37.07 11.67
C ASP A 435 -19.74 38.53 11.17
N ILE A 436 -18.54 38.87 10.68
CA ILE A 436 -18.28 40.19 10.09
C ILE A 436 -18.95 40.24 8.71
N GLY A 437 -20.15 40.81 8.65
CA GLY A 437 -20.88 41.00 7.40
C GLY A 437 -22.40 40.85 7.53
N HIS A 438 -22.89 40.25 8.62
CA HIS A 438 -24.32 40.10 8.87
C HIS A 438 -24.85 41.19 9.84
N ASP A 439 -25.52 42.20 9.29
CA ASP A 439 -26.10 43.32 10.03
C ASP A 439 -27.63 43.35 9.89
N TYR A 440 -28.34 43.86 10.91
CA TYR A 440 -29.79 44.03 10.85
C TYR A 440 -30.23 44.87 9.65
N LYS A 441 -31.15 44.33 8.84
CA LYS A 441 -31.61 44.88 7.54
C LYS A 441 -30.54 44.95 6.44
N ASN A 442 -29.35 44.40 6.67
CA ASN A 442 -28.24 44.43 5.71
C ASN A 442 -27.55 43.06 5.65
N TRP A 443 -27.99 42.24 4.69
CA TRP A 443 -27.41 40.93 4.40
C TRP A 443 -26.15 41.07 3.53
N ASN A 444 -25.10 40.30 3.84
CA ASN A 444 -23.90 40.20 2.98
C ASN A 444 -24.20 39.49 1.63
N THR A 445 -25.32 38.77 1.56
CA THR A 445 -25.87 38.11 0.37
C THR A 445 -27.32 38.55 0.15
N LEU A 446 -28.05 37.92 -0.78
CA LEU A 446 -29.48 38.21 -0.91
C LEU A 446 -30.22 37.86 0.37
N ALA A 447 -31.08 38.76 0.83
CA ALA A 447 -32.01 38.45 1.90
C ALA A 447 -32.90 37.24 1.54
N PRO A 448 -33.29 36.41 2.53
CA PRO A 448 -34.32 35.38 2.36
C PRO A 448 -35.57 35.92 1.69
N SER A 449 -36.34 35.02 1.06
CA SER A 449 -37.57 35.41 0.35
C SER A 449 -38.59 36.10 1.26
N ASP A 450 -38.63 35.73 2.54
CA ASP A 450 -39.30 36.51 3.60
C ASP A 450 -38.26 37.34 4.37
N SER A 451 -38.06 38.59 3.96
CA SER A 451 -37.06 39.51 4.53
C SER A 451 -37.31 39.95 5.97
N ASN A 452 -38.36 39.44 6.62
CA ASN A 452 -38.75 39.75 8.00
C ASN A 452 -38.14 38.80 9.04
N TYR A 453 -37.36 37.81 8.60
CA TYR A 453 -36.66 36.86 9.46
C TYR A 453 -35.29 37.41 9.88
N TRP A 454 -35.11 37.65 11.19
CA TRP A 454 -33.87 38.19 11.76
C TRP A 454 -33.56 37.57 13.11
N GLY A 455 -32.29 37.26 13.33
CA GLY A 455 -31.78 36.87 14.64
C GLY A 455 -32.43 35.61 15.21
N ILE A 456 -32.84 35.68 16.49
CA ILE A 456 -33.49 34.58 17.20
C ILE A 456 -34.74 35.05 17.94
N GLU A 457 -35.82 34.29 17.83
CA GLU A 457 -37.11 34.53 18.48
C GLU A 457 -37.57 33.28 19.25
N ALA A 458 -38.18 33.47 20.42
CA ALA A 458 -38.80 32.42 21.21
C ALA A 458 -40.29 32.71 21.40
N TYR A 459 -41.15 31.72 21.14
CA TYR A 459 -42.61 31.81 21.27
C TYR A 459 -43.12 30.70 22.19
N GLU A 460 -44.00 31.05 23.13
CA GLU A 460 -44.72 30.06 23.93
C GLU A 460 -45.81 29.40 23.09
N LEU A 461 -45.87 28.07 23.12
CA LEU A 461 -46.84 27.23 22.40
C LEU A 461 -47.86 26.60 23.36
N ASN A 462 -49.08 26.34 22.88
CA ASN A 462 -49.97 25.39 23.56
C ASN A 462 -49.58 23.93 23.23
N ASP A 463 -50.21 22.96 23.90
CA ASP A 463 -49.87 21.54 23.73
C ASP A 463 -50.14 21.02 22.31
N ASP A 464 -51.24 21.45 21.67
CA ASP A 464 -51.60 21.05 20.31
C ASP A 464 -50.61 21.60 19.27
N GLU A 465 -50.25 22.88 19.38
CA GLU A 465 -49.23 23.53 18.55
C GLU A 465 -47.87 22.87 18.71
N TYR A 466 -47.48 22.57 19.95
CA TYR A 466 -46.22 21.90 20.24
C TYR A 466 -46.16 20.52 19.59
N GLY A 467 -47.21 19.70 19.74
CA GLY A 467 -47.29 18.39 19.11
C GLY A 467 -47.17 18.47 17.59
N ASN A 468 -48.00 19.30 16.96
CA ASN A 468 -48.04 19.46 15.51
C ASN A 468 -46.72 20.01 14.93
N ILE A 469 -46.15 21.07 15.51
CA ILE A 469 -44.92 21.68 15.00
C ILE A 469 -43.72 20.77 15.22
N SER A 470 -43.61 20.08 16.36
CA SER A 470 -42.51 19.15 16.62
C SER A 470 -42.51 18.01 15.59
N GLU A 471 -43.69 17.45 15.31
CA GLU A 471 -43.86 16.39 14.30
C GLU A 471 -43.52 16.88 12.90
N LEU A 472 -43.98 18.08 12.50
CA LEU A 472 -43.68 18.66 11.19
C LEU A 472 -42.18 18.96 11.02
N ILE A 473 -41.51 19.48 12.07
CA ILE A 473 -40.06 19.69 12.05
C ILE A 473 -39.34 18.35 11.86
N GLU A 474 -39.69 17.33 12.65
CA GLU A 474 -39.04 16.02 12.57
C GLU A 474 -39.25 15.36 11.20
N ASN A 475 -40.46 15.40 10.65
CA ASN A 475 -40.79 14.88 9.33
C ASN A 475 -39.98 15.56 8.21
N ASP A 476 -39.89 16.89 8.22
CA ASP A 476 -39.11 17.63 7.23
C ASP A 476 -37.60 17.39 7.40
N LEU A 477 -37.12 17.26 8.64
CA LEU A 477 -35.72 16.94 8.92
C LEU A 477 -35.34 15.53 8.44
N GLN A 478 -36.22 14.55 8.60
CA GLN A 478 -36.01 13.16 8.15
C GLN A 478 -36.28 12.96 6.64
N ASN A 479 -36.67 14.01 5.90
CA ASN A 479 -36.90 13.92 4.46
C ASN A 479 -35.60 13.62 3.68
N ASN A 480 -35.44 12.35 3.30
CA ASN A 480 -34.28 11.83 2.58
C ASN A 480 -34.29 12.10 1.07
N ASN A 481 -35.18 12.95 0.54
CA ASN A 481 -35.17 13.33 -0.88
C ASN A 481 -34.10 14.38 -1.24
N TYR A 482 -33.38 14.90 -0.25
CA TYR A 482 -32.32 15.89 -0.43
C TYR A 482 -30.95 15.22 -0.31
N LEU A 483 -30.11 15.34 -1.34
CA LEU A 483 -28.76 14.78 -1.28
C LEU A 483 -27.88 15.50 -0.23
N PRO A 484 -27.10 14.77 0.57
CA PRO A 484 -26.31 15.31 1.68
C PRO A 484 -24.94 15.85 1.21
N PHE A 485 -24.95 16.76 0.22
CA PHE A 485 -23.72 17.42 -0.24
C PHE A 485 -23.94 18.88 -0.61
N GLU A 486 -22.86 19.66 -0.54
CA GLU A 486 -22.82 21.07 -0.96
C GLU A 486 -22.13 21.22 -2.33
N PHE A 487 -20.92 20.68 -2.47
CA PHE A 487 -20.08 20.86 -3.65
C PHE A 487 -20.13 19.66 -4.59
N GLY A 488 -20.49 19.90 -5.84
CA GLY A 488 -20.37 18.91 -6.91
C GLY A 488 -19.01 19.04 -7.60
N ARG A 489 -18.40 17.91 -7.95
CA ARG A 489 -17.12 17.87 -8.68
C ARG A 489 -17.25 17.39 -10.10
N THR A 490 -18.16 16.45 -10.34
CA THR A 490 -18.47 15.97 -11.68
C THR A 490 -19.90 15.42 -11.71
N VAL A 491 -20.52 15.44 -12.89
CA VAL A 491 -21.82 14.85 -13.16
C VAL A 491 -21.77 14.13 -14.49
N GLU A 492 -22.25 12.90 -14.53
CA GLU A 492 -22.23 12.07 -15.73
C GLU A 492 -23.51 11.27 -15.88
N PHE A 493 -24.00 11.13 -17.10
CA PHE A 493 -25.15 10.29 -17.41
C PHE A 493 -24.73 8.84 -17.50
N SER A 494 -25.55 7.94 -16.93
CA SER A 494 -25.36 6.51 -17.16
C SER A 494 -25.56 6.19 -18.64
N LYS A 495 -24.66 5.38 -19.19
CA LYS A 495 -24.73 4.89 -20.57
C LYS A 495 -25.85 3.87 -20.75
N SER A 496 -26.12 3.05 -19.73
CA SER A 496 -27.20 2.04 -19.77
C SER A 496 -28.58 2.62 -19.45
N ASN A 497 -28.68 3.69 -18.66
CA ASN A 497 -29.95 4.26 -18.25
C ASN A 497 -29.96 5.80 -18.30
N SER A 498 -30.66 6.35 -19.30
CA SER A 498 -30.81 7.80 -19.52
C SER A 498 -31.50 8.56 -18.38
N ASN A 499 -32.22 7.88 -17.49
CA ASN A 499 -32.84 8.47 -16.30
C ASN A 499 -31.94 8.44 -15.07
N THR A 500 -30.70 7.93 -15.18
CA THR A 500 -29.75 7.86 -14.07
C THR A 500 -28.59 8.83 -14.32
N ILE A 501 -28.25 9.61 -13.28
CA ILE A 501 -27.01 10.40 -13.25
C ILE A 501 -26.13 9.97 -12.08
N TRP A 502 -24.82 10.05 -12.31
CA TRP A 502 -23.78 9.89 -11.31
C TRP A 502 -23.30 11.28 -10.89
N ILE A 503 -23.24 11.51 -9.58
CA ILE A 503 -22.82 12.78 -8.99
C ILE A 503 -21.61 12.51 -8.10
N GLY A 504 -20.47 13.09 -8.49
CA GLY A 504 -19.22 13.04 -7.74
C GLY A 504 -19.10 14.24 -6.84
N THR A 505 -18.59 14.04 -5.63
CA THR A 505 -18.43 15.11 -4.65
C THR A 505 -16.98 15.22 -4.18
N ALA A 506 -16.74 16.17 -3.28
CA ALA A 506 -15.49 16.30 -2.54
C ALA A 506 -15.57 15.68 -1.12
N THR A 507 -16.63 14.92 -0.83
CA THR A 507 -16.85 14.26 0.47
C THR A 507 -16.59 12.77 0.36
N ASN A 508 -16.72 12.04 1.47
CA ASN A 508 -16.65 10.57 1.60
C ASN A 508 -17.69 9.80 0.73
N SER A 509 -18.44 10.47 -0.14
CA SER A 509 -19.52 9.79 -0.85
C SER A 509 -19.70 10.27 -2.28
N PHE A 510 -20.23 9.37 -3.08
CA PHE A 510 -20.86 9.70 -4.35
C PHE A 510 -22.25 9.14 -4.44
N PHE A 511 -22.99 9.66 -5.42
CA PHE A 511 -24.43 9.45 -5.49
C PHE A 511 -24.84 8.99 -6.87
N ARG A 512 -25.72 8.01 -6.90
CA ARG A 512 -26.55 7.66 -8.05
C ARG A 512 -27.91 8.32 -7.85
N TYR A 513 -28.33 9.18 -8.76
CA TYR A 513 -29.61 9.89 -8.68
C TYR A 513 -30.53 9.45 -9.82
N ASP A 514 -31.75 9.04 -9.48
CA ASP A 514 -32.80 8.68 -10.43
C ASP A 514 -33.68 9.91 -10.72
N LEU A 515 -33.70 10.32 -11.98
CA LEU A 515 -34.41 11.51 -12.46
C LEU A 515 -35.93 11.33 -12.49
N SER A 516 -36.43 10.09 -12.51
CA SER A 516 -37.86 9.79 -12.63
C SER A 516 -38.54 9.74 -11.26
N SER A 517 -37.91 9.09 -10.28
CA SER A 517 -38.41 8.99 -8.91
C SER A 517 -37.94 10.12 -8.00
N ASN A 518 -36.90 10.87 -8.40
CA ASN A 518 -36.19 11.83 -7.54
C ASN A 518 -35.59 11.20 -6.27
N THR A 519 -35.19 9.94 -6.35
CA THR A 519 -34.51 9.21 -5.26
C THR A 519 -33.03 9.04 -5.57
N TYR A 520 -32.21 8.85 -4.53
CA TYR A 520 -30.79 8.56 -4.71
C TYR A 520 -30.32 7.34 -3.93
N SER A 521 -29.18 6.80 -4.36
CA SER A 521 -28.38 5.84 -3.61
C SER A 521 -27.02 6.47 -3.32
N GLN A 522 -26.59 6.37 -2.06
CA GLN A 522 -25.31 6.87 -1.59
C GLN A 522 -24.30 5.72 -1.46
N TYR A 523 -23.07 5.96 -1.94
CA TYR A 523 -21.96 5.02 -1.83
C TYR A 523 -20.83 5.67 -1.04
N ASN A 524 -20.46 5.07 0.10
CA ASN A 524 -19.46 5.61 1.02
C ASN A 524 -18.11 4.91 0.83
N PHE A 525 -17.02 5.69 0.90
CA PHE A 525 -15.66 5.17 0.83
C PHE A 525 -15.20 4.51 2.15
N ASP A 526 -15.95 4.58 3.26
CA ASP A 526 -15.62 3.91 4.53
C ASP A 526 -15.33 2.40 4.38
N LYS A 527 -15.94 1.75 3.37
CA LYS A 527 -15.72 0.34 3.08
C LYS A 527 -14.43 0.05 2.29
N THR A 528 -13.68 1.08 1.90
CA THR A 528 -12.57 0.97 0.93
C THR A 528 -11.17 1.15 1.54
N ASN A 529 -11.02 1.20 2.87
CA ASN A 529 -9.73 1.47 3.56
C ASN A 529 -9.00 2.74 3.04
N LEU A 530 -9.70 3.63 2.35
CA LEU A 530 -9.15 4.86 1.79
C LEU A 530 -9.04 5.94 2.87
N SER A 531 -8.04 6.82 2.73
CA SER A 531 -7.90 8.00 3.58
C SER A 531 -8.85 9.13 3.14
N ASP A 532 -9.24 10.01 4.05
CA ASP A 532 -10.16 11.13 3.77
C ASP A 532 -9.72 12.03 2.59
N ALA A 533 -8.41 12.22 2.43
CA ALA A 533 -7.84 13.00 1.32
C ALA A 533 -8.08 12.34 -0.06
N SER A 534 -8.37 11.04 -0.10
CA SER A 534 -8.58 10.25 -1.32
C SER A 534 -10.01 10.35 -1.85
N HIS A 535 -10.96 10.91 -1.08
CA HIS A 535 -12.39 10.91 -1.43
C HIS A 535 -12.78 11.91 -2.54
N TYR A 536 -11.84 12.71 -3.03
CA TYR A 536 -12.08 13.67 -4.12
C TYR A 536 -12.28 12.95 -5.46
N ILE A 537 -13.47 13.08 -6.04
CA ILE A 537 -13.82 12.44 -7.32
C ILE A 537 -13.55 13.38 -8.49
N PHE A 538 -12.91 12.84 -9.53
CA PHE A 538 -12.59 13.54 -10.77
C PHE A 538 -13.44 13.06 -11.95
N SER A 539 -13.71 11.75 -12.04
CA SER A 539 -14.41 11.17 -13.19
C SER A 539 -15.24 9.95 -12.81
N PHE A 540 -16.27 9.68 -13.62
CA PHE A 540 -16.95 8.39 -13.67
C PHE A 540 -16.70 7.76 -15.02
N TYR A 541 -16.85 6.44 -15.10
CA TYR A 541 -16.93 5.73 -16.35
C TYR A 541 -17.75 4.46 -16.17
N GLU A 542 -18.83 4.34 -16.93
CA GLU A 542 -19.58 3.10 -17.05
C GLU A 542 -18.98 2.27 -18.19
N ASP A 543 -18.48 1.09 -17.86
CA ASP A 543 -17.91 0.16 -18.84
C ASP A 543 -18.99 -0.64 -19.58
N LEU A 544 -18.57 -1.39 -20.60
CA LEU A 544 -19.49 -2.21 -21.41
C LEU A 544 -20.21 -3.32 -20.63
N ASP A 545 -19.70 -3.70 -19.45
CA ASP A 545 -20.31 -4.72 -18.57
C ASP A 545 -21.28 -4.10 -17.54
N GLY A 546 -21.46 -2.78 -17.56
CA GLY A 546 -22.30 -2.04 -16.62
C GLY A 546 -21.65 -1.83 -15.24
N ILE A 547 -20.34 -2.03 -15.14
CA ILE A 547 -19.55 -1.72 -13.94
C ILE A 547 -19.17 -0.25 -13.97
N ILE A 548 -19.26 0.39 -12.80
CA ILE A 548 -18.94 1.81 -12.65
C ILE A 548 -17.54 1.94 -12.10
N TRP A 549 -16.72 2.68 -12.81
CA TRP A 549 -15.37 3.03 -12.43
C TRP A 549 -15.34 4.49 -12.02
N VAL A 550 -14.72 4.77 -10.88
CA VAL A 550 -14.68 6.10 -10.27
C VAL A 550 -13.21 6.49 -10.10
N GLY A 551 -12.81 7.56 -10.79
CA GLY A 551 -11.48 8.14 -10.66
C GLY A 551 -11.43 9.09 -9.47
N THR A 552 -10.59 8.78 -8.50
CA THR A 552 -10.42 9.59 -7.27
C THR A 552 -9.05 10.25 -7.20
N TYR A 553 -8.73 10.94 -6.10
CA TYR A 553 -7.44 11.61 -5.89
C TYR A 553 -6.24 10.67 -5.79
N ALA A 554 -6.42 9.43 -5.34
CA ALA A 554 -5.30 8.49 -5.18
C ALA A 554 -5.63 7.04 -5.55
N SER A 555 -6.87 6.78 -5.97
CA SER A 555 -7.35 5.42 -6.23
C SER A 555 -8.32 5.34 -7.40
N LEU A 556 -8.38 4.17 -8.00
CA LEU A 556 -9.44 3.76 -8.91
C LEU A 556 -10.44 2.93 -8.11
N VAL A 557 -11.71 3.34 -8.09
CA VAL A 557 -12.75 2.59 -7.38
C VAL A 557 -13.69 1.93 -8.37
N ARG A 558 -13.93 0.64 -8.20
CA ARG A 558 -14.86 -0.18 -8.95
C ARG A 558 -16.13 -0.38 -8.12
N LEU A 559 -17.28 -0.08 -8.70
CA LEU A 559 -18.60 -0.31 -8.14
C LEU A 559 -19.36 -1.31 -9.00
N ASN A 560 -19.73 -2.45 -8.41
CA ASN A 560 -20.71 -3.35 -8.98
C ASN A 560 -22.12 -2.94 -8.50
N ILE A 561 -22.94 -2.42 -9.40
CA ILE A 561 -24.28 -1.90 -9.08
C ILE A 561 -25.20 -3.01 -8.55
N ASN A 562 -25.04 -4.25 -9.00
CA ASN A 562 -25.98 -5.34 -8.70
C ASN A 562 -25.94 -5.76 -7.23
N ASN A 563 -24.76 -5.71 -6.60
CA ASN A 563 -24.55 -6.09 -5.21
C ASN A 563 -24.08 -4.92 -4.32
N GLY A 564 -23.78 -3.76 -4.89
CA GLY A 564 -23.26 -2.58 -4.17
C GLY A 564 -21.82 -2.74 -3.68
N GLU A 565 -21.08 -3.71 -4.22
CA GLU A 565 -19.69 -3.98 -3.83
C GLU A 565 -18.75 -2.91 -4.37
N LEU A 566 -17.89 -2.39 -3.48
CA LEU A 566 -16.85 -1.42 -3.77
C LEU A 566 -15.48 -2.07 -3.62
N ASN A 567 -14.66 -2.01 -4.66
CA ASN A 567 -13.26 -2.43 -4.62
C ASN A 567 -12.39 -1.22 -5.02
N SER A 568 -11.34 -0.93 -4.24
CA SER A 568 -10.40 0.16 -4.52
C SER A 568 -9.06 -0.39 -4.94
N PHE A 569 -8.45 0.22 -5.96
CA PHE A 569 -7.11 -0.09 -6.44
C PHE A 569 -6.21 1.13 -6.23
N THR A 570 -5.03 0.91 -5.68
CA THR A 570 -4.05 1.95 -5.32
C THR A 570 -2.65 1.58 -5.85
N THR A 571 -1.62 2.29 -5.38
CA THR A 571 -0.23 1.97 -5.71
C THR A 571 0.20 0.57 -5.27
N THR A 572 -0.39 0.03 -4.20
CA THR A 572 -0.11 -1.34 -3.74
C THR A 572 -0.60 -2.40 -4.72
N ASP A 573 -1.61 -2.06 -5.54
CA ASP A 573 -2.18 -2.95 -6.55
C ASP A 573 -1.52 -2.76 -7.93
N GLY A 574 -0.56 -1.84 -8.03
CA GLY A 574 0.22 -1.59 -9.23
C GLY A 574 -0.14 -0.35 -10.04
N LEU A 575 -1.06 0.52 -9.56
CA LEU A 575 -1.25 1.85 -10.16
C LEU A 575 -0.03 2.76 -9.90
N PRO A 576 0.28 3.72 -10.78
CA PRO A 576 1.44 4.61 -10.61
C PRO A 576 1.21 5.66 -9.50
N GLY A 577 -0.04 5.80 -9.04
CA GLY A 577 -0.44 6.72 -7.96
C GLY A 577 -0.85 8.11 -8.43
N GLY A 578 -1.36 8.89 -7.46
CA GLY A 578 -1.87 10.24 -7.66
C GLY A 578 -3.25 10.29 -8.33
N ASN A 579 -3.61 11.47 -8.85
CA ASN A 579 -4.98 11.79 -9.24
C ASN A 579 -5.39 11.02 -10.50
N ILE A 580 -6.53 10.32 -10.45
CA ILE A 580 -7.13 9.66 -11.61
C ILE A 580 -8.07 10.65 -12.32
N TYR A 581 -7.55 11.35 -13.32
CA TYR A 581 -8.26 12.43 -14.01
C TYR A 581 -9.40 11.93 -14.89
N ASN A 582 -9.21 10.84 -15.62
CA ASN A 582 -10.24 10.28 -16.50
C ASN A 582 -10.00 8.78 -16.76
N ILE A 583 -11.05 8.09 -17.20
CA ILE A 583 -11.07 6.66 -17.48
C ILE A 583 -11.79 6.44 -18.82
N THR A 584 -11.28 5.56 -19.67
CA THR A 584 -11.97 5.11 -20.87
C THR A 584 -11.74 3.63 -21.12
N GLU A 585 -12.49 3.04 -22.03
CA GLU A 585 -12.36 1.65 -22.46
C GLU A 585 -12.02 1.62 -23.94
N ASP A 586 -11.04 0.78 -24.32
CA ASP A 586 -10.73 0.54 -25.72
C ASP A 586 -11.71 -0.44 -26.38
N GLN A 587 -11.52 -0.72 -27.68
CA GLN A 587 -12.39 -1.64 -28.42
C GLN A 587 -12.22 -3.11 -27.99
N ASN A 588 -11.13 -3.44 -27.29
CA ASN A 588 -10.84 -4.79 -26.80
C ASN A 588 -11.36 -5.02 -25.36
N GLY A 589 -12.01 -4.02 -24.77
CA GLY A 589 -12.54 -4.06 -23.41
C GLY A 589 -11.49 -3.79 -22.33
N ALA A 590 -10.28 -3.36 -22.67
CA ALA A 590 -9.31 -2.95 -21.66
C ALA A 590 -9.57 -1.50 -21.23
N LEU A 591 -9.42 -1.24 -19.93
CA LEU A 591 -9.58 0.09 -19.38
C LEU A 591 -8.27 0.86 -19.45
N TRP A 592 -8.36 2.12 -19.83
CA TRP A 592 -7.28 3.09 -19.90
C TRP A 592 -7.55 4.18 -18.86
N ILE A 593 -6.66 4.29 -17.90
CA ILE A 593 -6.76 5.14 -16.73
C ILE A 593 -5.72 6.26 -16.85
N TYR A 594 -6.19 7.50 -17.02
CA TYR A 594 -5.32 8.66 -17.10
C TYR A 594 -5.08 9.23 -15.71
N SER A 595 -3.84 9.16 -15.24
CA SER A 595 -3.44 9.61 -13.91
C SER A 595 -2.34 10.68 -13.93
N SER A 596 -2.06 11.31 -12.79
CA SER A 596 -0.88 12.18 -12.64
C SER A 596 0.45 11.43 -12.76
N GLY A 597 0.46 10.12 -12.49
CA GLY A 597 1.64 9.26 -12.61
C GLY A 597 1.88 8.71 -14.02
N GLY A 598 1.00 9.02 -14.98
CA GLY A 598 1.06 8.48 -16.33
C GLY A 598 -0.26 7.85 -16.78
N LEU A 599 -0.19 7.04 -17.81
CA LEU A 599 -1.33 6.29 -18.34
C LEU A 599 -1.23 4.84 -17.87
N SER A 600 -2.32 4.26 -17.37
CA SER A 600 -2.37 2.86 -16.96
C SER A 600 -3.39 2.09 -17.78
N LYS A 601 -3.04 0.90 -18.22
CA LYS A 601 -3.96 -0.05 -18.84
C LYS A 601 -4.31 -1.15 -17.85
N LEU A 602 -5.59 -1.44 -17.69
CA LEU A 602 -6.12 -2.53 -16.89
C LEU A 602 -6.83 -3.54 -17.79
N ASN A 603 -6.37 -4.79 -17.73
CA ASN A 603 -7.04 -5.91 -18.37
C ASN A 603 -8.14 -6.45 -17.43
N LYS A 604 -9.36 -5.92 -17.54
CA LYS A 604 -10.47 -6.24 -16.63
C LYS A 604 -11.12 -7.62 -16.85
N ASN A 605 -10.70 -8.37 -17.88
CA ASN A 605 -11.25 -9.69 -18.22
C ASN A 605 -10.81 -10.82 -17.28
N ALA A 606 -9.81 -10.57 -16.43
CA ALA A 606 -9.37 -11.51 -15.39
C ALA A 606 -10.25 -11.43 -14.13
N PRO A 607 -10.22 -12.42 -13.23
CA PRO A 607 -10.78 -12.26 -11.89
C PRO A 607 -10.17 -11.03 -11.18
N ILE A 608 -10.95 -10.36 -10.31
CA ILE A 608 -10.52 -9.11 -9.64
C ILE A 608 -9.18 -9.26 -8.91
N LYS A 609 -8.95 -10.40 -8.25
CA LYS A 609 -7.71 -10.71 -7.53
C LYS A 609 -6.47 -10.79 -8.44
N ASP A 610 -6.68 -10.97 -9.74
CA ASP A 610 -5.65 -11.14 -10.76
C ASP A 610 -5.58 -9.90 -11.67
N TYR A 611 -6.20 -8.78 -11.28
CA TYR A 611 -6.09 -7.52 -12.00
C TYR A 611 -4.64 -7.04 -12.03
N SER A 612 -4.14 -6.83 -13.25
CA SER A 612 -2.79 -6.33 -13.49
C SER A 612 -2.84 -4.98 -14.20
N PHE A 613 -2.15 -4.01 -13.64
CA PHE A 613 -1.96 -2.70 -14.26
C PHE A 613 -0.65 -2.66 -15.04
N VAL A 614 -0.73 -2.24 -16.31
CA VAL A 614 0.41 -1.93 -17.16
C VAL A 614 0.53 -0.42 -17.23
N ASN A 615 1.62 0.12 -16.68
CA ASN A 615 1.82 1.55 -16.58
C ASN A 615 2.71 2.04 -17.71
N TYR A 616 2.37 3.21 -18.22
CA TYR A 616 3.09 3.90 -19.26
C TYR A 616 3.45 5.31 -18.79
N ASP A 617 4.72 5.67 -18.96
CA ASP A 617 5.27 6.95 -18.51
C ASP A 617 6.05 7.67 -19.63
N THR A 618 6.82 8.69 -19.29
CA THR A 618 7.60 9.49 -20.25
C THR A 618 8.61 8.65 -21.04
N GLN A 619 9.14 7.56 -20.46
CA GLN A 619 10.05 6.65 -21.16
C GLN A 619 9.36 5.87 -22.28
N ASP A 620 8.04 5.70 -22.18
CA ASP A 620 7.20 5.05 -23.20
C ASP A 620 6.68 6.05 -24.25
N GLY A 621 7.24 7.26 -24.30
CA GLY A 621 6.87 8.31 -25.25
C GLY A 621 5.71 9.20 -24.81
N LEU A 622 5.30 9.17 -23.53
CA LEU A 622 4.22 10.03 -23.02
C LEU A 622 4.71 11.42 -22.57
N ASP A 623 5.70 11.98 -23.27
CA ASP A 623 6.20 13.33 -23.07
C ASP A 623 5.09 14.35 -23.35
N GLY A 624 4.58 14.99 -22.29
CA GLY A 624 3.52 15.98 -22.38
C GLY A 624 2.22 15.58 -21.68
N LEU A 625 2.14 14.47 -20.95
CA LEU A 625 1.00 14.26 -20.05
C LEU A 625 0.90 15.39 -19.00
N ALA A 626 -0.33 15.67 -18.60
CA ALA A 626 -0.66 16.82 -17.78
C ALA A 626 -1.78 16.51 -16.81
N ASN A 627 -2.04 17.44 -15.91
CA ASN A 627 -3.18 17.37 -15.00
C ASN A 627 -4.44 17.78 -15.76
N SER A 628 -4.93 16.91 -16.64
CA SER A 628 -6.04 17.18 -17.55
C SER A 628 -7.08 16.07 -17.49
N THR A 629 -8.36 16.45 -17.53
CA THR A 629 -9.49 15.52 -17.65
C THR A 629 -9.87 15.25 -19.11
N ALA A 630 -9.13 15.79 -20.07
CA ALA A 630 -9.51 15.72 -21.47
C ALA A 630 -9.25 14.33 -22.05
N ILE A 631 -10.33 13.65 -22.42
CA ILE A 631 -10.27 12.38 -23.13
C ILE A 631 -11.32 12.35 -24.24
N TRP A 632 -10.99 11.74 -25.37
CA TRP A 632 -11.95 11.45 -26.42
C TRP A 632 -11.57 10.17 -27.17
N LYS A 633 -12.57 9.44 -27.65
CA LYS A 633 -12.40 8.22 -28.44
C LYS A 633 -13.12 8.37 -29.77
N ASP A 634 -12.44 8.07 -30.88
CA ASP A 634 -13.04 8.06 -32.20
C ASP A 634 -13.70 6.71 -32.55
N GLU A 635 -14.43 6.69 -33.67
CA GLU A 635 -15.13 5.51 -34.18
C GLU A 635 -14.16 4.37 -34.58
N ASN A 636 -12.90 4.70 -34.91
CA ASN A 636 -11.86 3.74 -35.26
C ASN A 636 -11.10 3.21 -34.04
N GLY A 637 -11.49 3.61 -32.82
CA GLY A 637 -10.89 3.14 -31.58
C GLY A 637 -9.64 3.91 -31.16
N ARG A 638 -9.28 5.00 -31.85
CA ARG A 638 -8.20 5.88 -31.46
C ARG A 638 -8.59 6.67 -30.21
N LEU A 639 -7.68 6.72 -29.25
CA LEU A 639 -7.82 7.50 -28.03
C LEU A 639 -7.07 8.82 -28.17
N PHE A 640 -7.63 9.87 -27.58
CA PHE A 640 -7.07 11.22 -27.55
C PHE A 640 -7.09 11.71 -26.10
N PHE A 641 -5.95 12.18 -25.61
CA PHE A 641 -5.73 12.65 -24.25
C PHE A 641 -5.18 14.08 -24.27
N GLY A 642 -5.71 14.97 -23.45
CA GLY A 642 -5.19 16.33 -23.33
C GLY A 642 -3.87 16.38 -22.58
N GLY A 643 -2.88 17.10 -23.11
CA GLY A 643 -1.54 17.23 -22.53
C GLY A 643 -0.99 18.66 -22.52
N LYS A 644 0.20 18.83 -21.97
CA LYS A 644 1.01 20.05 -22.05
C LYS A 644 1.47 20.23 -23.49
N GLY A 645 1.09 21.37 -24.07
CA GLY A 645 1.47 21.73 -25.43
C GLY A 645 0.61 21.13 -26.52
N GLY A 646 -0.37 20.25 -26.23
CA GLY A 646 -1.16 19.60 -27.27
C GLY A 646 -2.07 18.45 -26.82
N ILE A 647 -2.29 17.51 -27.73
CA ILE A 647 -3.03 16.26 -27.52
C ILE A 647 -2.03 15.10 -27.67
N ILE A 648 -2.20 14.07 -26.87
CA ILE A 648 -1.56 12.76 -27.00
C ILE A 648 -2.59 11.82 -27.60
N THR A 649 -2.27 11.12 -28.68
CA THR A 649 -3.21 10.21 -29.32
C THR A 649 -2.53 8.94 -29.78
N PHE A 650 -3.27 7.83 -29.75
CA PHE A 650 -2.80 6.55 -30.23
C PHE A 650 -4.00 5.63 -30.46
N ILE A 651 -3.81 4.61 -31.29
CA ILE A 651 -4.74 3.48 -31.37
C ILE A 651 -4.17 2.43 -30.42
N PRO A 652 -4.90 1.97 -29.40
CA PRO A 652 -4.46 0.87 -28.54
C PRO A 652 -4.01 -0.31 -29.40
N GLY A 653 -2.69 -0.55 -29.43
CA GLY A 653 -2.09 -1.62 -30.22
C GLY A 653 -2.40 -3.00 -29.65
N SER A 654 -2.14 -4.03 -30.44
CA SER A 654 -2.10 -5.41 -29.95
C SER A 654 -1.00 -5.54 -28.91
N ILE A 655 -1.32 -6.12 -27.75
CA ILE A 655 -0.36 -6.42 -26.69
C ILE A 655 0.76 -7.31 -27.28
N ASN A 656 2.02 -7.10 -26.88
CA ASN A 656 3.04 -8.09 -27.16
C ASN A 656 2.72 -9.35 -26.36
N THR A 657 2.15 -10.35 -27.05
CA THR A 657 1.73 -11.62 -26.45
C THR A 657 2.87 -12.63 -26.32
N VAL A 658 4.09 -12.26 -26.73
CA VAL A 658 5.26 -13.13 -26.60
C VAL A 658 5.61 -13.27 -25.12
N LEU A 659 5.55 -14.50 -24.62
CA LEU A 659 5.89 -14.83 -23.25
C LEU A 659 7.38 -14.52 -22.99
N PRO A 660 7.71 -13.94 -21.82
CA PRO A 660 9.11 -13.81 -21.40
C PRO A 660 9.72 -15.20 -21.16
N ASP A 661 11.00 -15.36 -21.48
CA ASP A 661 11.75 -16.55 -21.06
C ASP A 661 12.19 -16.37 -19.61
N ILE A 662 11.85 -17.31 -18.74
CA ILE A 662 12.26 -17.27 -17.33
C ILE A 662 13.50 -18.14 -17.15
N THR A 663 14.59 -17.55 -16.67
CA THR A 663 15.87 -18.24 -16.50
C THR A 663 16.41 -18.07 -15.09
N VAL A 664 17.01 -19.13 -14.56
CA VAL A 664 17.86 -19.08 -13.35
C VAL A 664 19.29 -19.17 -13.86
N HIS A 665 20.06 -18.10 -13.69
CA HIS A 665 21.39 -17.97 -14.27
C HIS A 665 22.52 -18.06 -13.26
N ASP A 666 22.21 -17.97 -11.96
CA ASP A 666 23.17 -18.27 -10.90
C ASP A 666 22.49 -18.96 -9.70
N PHE A 667 23.28 -19.74 -8.97
CA PHE A 667 22.91 -20.38 -7.72
C PHE A 667 24.06 -20.18 -6.74
N LYS A 668 23.74 -19.83 -5.49
CA LYS A 668 24.74 -19.55 -4.47
C LYS A 668 24.48 -20.37 -3.22
N ILE A 669 25.57 -20.78 -2.58
CA ILE A 669 25.57 -21.45 -1.28
C ILE A 669 26.42 -20.57 -0.35
N ASP A 670 25.89 -20.21 0.82
CA ASP A 670 26.54 -19.29 1.76
C ASP A 670 26.93 -17.94 1.10
N ASP A 671 26.06 -17.42 0.23
CA ASP A 671 26.26 -16.23 -0.61
C ASP A 671 27.43 -16.29 -1.61
N VAL A 672 28.04 -17.46 -1.81
CA VAL A 672 29.10 -17.68 -2.80
C VAL A 672 28.52 -18.39 -4.03
N SER A 673 28.74 -17.81 -5.22
CA SER A 673 28.28 -18.37 -6.49
C SER A 673 28.96 -19.72 -6.79
N ILE A 674 28.20 -20.66 -7.37
CA ILE A 674 28.74 -21.93 -7.88
C ILE A 674 29.76 -21.77 -9.02
N PHE A 675 29.88 -20.57 -9.60
CA PHE A 675 30.91 -20.25 -10.60
C PHE A 675 32.21 -19.76 -9.97
N ASP A 676 32.25 -19.57 -8.64
CA ASP A 676 33.46 -19.21 -7.92
C ASP A 676 34.28 -20.47 -7.58
N ASP A 677 35.57 -20.45 -7.90
CA ASP A 677 36.51 -21.55 -7.66
C ASP A 677 36.63 -21.95 -6.16
N SER A 678 36.21 -21.07 -5.24
CA SER A 678 36.20 -21.34 -3.79
C SER A 678 35.04 -22.23 -3.35
N THR A 679 34.00 -22.41 -4.17
CA THR A 679 32.89 -23.31 -3.85
C THR A 679 33.28 -24.77 -4.05
N SER A 680 33.02 -25.60 -3.04
CA SER A 680 33.25 -27.04 -3.09
C SER A 680 32.13 -27.83 -3.78
N PHE A 681 31.15 -27.13 -4.35
CA PHE A 681 29.93 -27.69 -4.92
C PHE A 681 29.95 -27.55 -6.44
N SER A 682 29.61 -28.62 -7.16
CA SER A 682 29.54 -28.63 -8.62
C SER A 682 28.25 -29.28 -9.09
N LEU A 683 27.63 -28.72 -10.14
CA LEU A 683 26.48 -29.30 -10.80
C LEU A 683 26.90 -30.23 -11.95
N ASP A 684 26.14 -31.30 -12.19
CA ASP A 684 26.36 -32.21 -13.32
C ASP A 684 26.05 -31.55 -14.69
N GLN A 685 25.22 -30.51 -14.68
CA GLN A 685 24.81 -29.73 -15.86
C GLN A 685 24.82 -28.25 -15.53
N GLY A 686 24.79 -27.39 -16.55
CA GLY A 686 24.68 -25.94 -16.34
C GLY A 686 23.39 -25.56 -15.62
N ILE A 687 23.43 -24.53 -14.78
CA ILE A 687 22.27 -24.07 -13.98
C ILE A 687 21.02 -23.76 -14.83
N LEU A 688 21.22 -23.29 -16.06
CA LEU A 688 20.14 -22.98 -17.01
C LEU A 688 19.22 -24.18 -17.33
N ILE A 689 19.74 -25.41 -17.26
CA ILE A 689 19.00 -26.64 -17.59
C ILE A 689 18.86 -27.58 -16.39
N THR A 690 19.45 -27.25 -15.24
CA THR A 690 19.42 -28.10 -14.04
C THR A 690 18.03 -28.11 -13.40
N ASP A 691 17.40 -29.29 -13.34
CA ASP A 691 16.06 -29.46 -12.75
C ASP A 691 16.10 -29.93 -11.28
N LYS A 692 17.28 -30.37 -10.80
CA LYS A 692 17.47 -30.92 -9.47
C LYS A 692 18.84 -30.53 -8.89
N ILE A 693 18.86 -30.10 -7.63
CA ILE A 693 20.05 -29.76 -6.86
C ILE A 693 20.01 -30.57 -5.56
N ASP A 694 21.03 -31.40 -5.33
CA ASP A 694 21.19 -32.18 -4.11
C ASP A 694 22.24 -31.53 -3.21
N LEU A 695 21.87 -31.21 -1.97
CA LEU A 695 22.66 -30.45 -1.01
C LEU A 695 22.91 -31.26 0.26
N SER A 696 24.08 -31.03 0.86
CA SER A 696 24.39 -31.56 2.19
C SER A 696 23.69 -30.75 3.28
N TYR A 697 23.53 -31.33 4.47
CA TYR A 697 22.83 -30.67 5.59
C TYR A 697 23.42 -29.31 6.01
N ASN A 698 24.69 -29.05 5.70
CA ASN A 698 25.41 -27.83 6.02
C ASN A 698 25.41 -26.80 4.87
N GLN A 699 24.72 -27.09 3.77
CA GLN A 699 24.57 -26.22 2.60
C GLN A 699 23.11 -25.75 2.54
N ASN A 700 22.64 -25.14 3.62
CA ASN A 700 21.23 -24.81 3.83
C ASN A 700 20.91 -23.30 3.78
N ASP A 701 21.93 -22.47 3.55
CA ASP A 701 21.80 -21.08 3.15
C ASP A 701 22.02 -21.00 1.63
N ILE A 702 20.93 -20.80 0.89
CA ILE A 702 20.93 -20.84 -0.56
C ILE A 702 20.28 -19.60 -1.17
N SER A 703 20.79 -19.17 -2.32
CA SER A 703 20.16 -18.09 -3.08
C SER A 703 20.23 -18.32 -4.59
N PHE A 704 19.32 -17.67 -5.31
CA PHE A 704 19.14 -17.81 -6.74
C PHE A 704 19.18 -16.43 -7.39
N GLU A 705 19.88 -16.33 -8.53
CA GLU A 705 19.74 -15.20 -9.45
C GLU A 705 18.94 -15.63 -10.69
N PHE A 706 17.91 -14.88 -11.01
CA PHE A 706 16.95 -15.22 -12.06
C PHE A 706 16.41 -13.99 -12.78
N SER A 707 16.03 -14.16 -14.04
CA SER A 707 15.59 -13.07 -14.90
C SER A 707 14.38 -13.47 -15.74
N ALA A 708 13.51 -12.50 -16.00
CA ALA A 708 12.51 -12.57 -17.06
C ALA A 708 13.08 -11.89 -18.31
N ILE A 709 13.48 -12.69 -19.29
CA ILE A 709 14.11 -12.23 -20.52
C ILE A 709 13.01 -11.86 -21.51
N HIS A 710 12.81 -10.56 -21.64
CA HIS A 710 12.05 -9.92 -22.71
C HIS A 710 12.58 -8.50 -22.91
N PHE A 711 13.03 -8.18 -24.12
CA PHE A 711 13.83 -6.97 -24.34
C PHE A 711 13.00 -5.72 -24.73
N SER A 712 11.72 -5.84 -25.05
CA SER A 712 10.87 -4.67 -25.41
C SER A 712 10.89 -3.54 -24.36
N ARG A 713 10.59 -3.88 -23.11
CA ARG A 713 10.53 -2.96 -21.96
C ARG A 713 11.12 -3.65 -20.72
N PRO A 714 12.44 -3.89 -20.69
CA PRO A 714 13.06 -4.81 -19.74
C PRO A 714 12.90 -4.35 -18.29
N ASP A 715 12.97 -3.04 -18.04
CA ASP A 715 12.79 -2.42 -16.71
C ASP A 715 11.36 -2.55 -16.17
N LYS A 716 10.40 -2.95 -17.03
CA LYS A 716 8.99 -3.15 -16.68
C LYS A 716 8.63 -4.64 -16.57
N ASN A 717 9.55 -5.55 -16.84
CA ASN A 717 9.33 -6.97 -16.62
C ASN A 717 9.14 -7.24 -15.13
N LYS A 718 8.15 -8.05 -14.76
CA LYS A 718 7.89 -8.40 -13.36
C LYS A 718 8.32 -9.83 -13.09
N LEU A 719 8.75 -10.09 -11.87
CA LEU A 719 9.15 -11.41 -11.40
C LEU A 719 8.36 -11.78 -10.15
N SER A 720 8.05 -13.07 -10.03
CA SER A 720 7.46 -13.64 -8.83
C SER A 720 8.07 -15.00 -8.55
N TYR A 721 8.40 -15.27 -7.29
CA TYR A 721 9.03 -16.51 -6.88
C TYR A 721 8.37 -17.13 -5.65
N GLN A 722 8.64 -18.43 -5.47
CA GLN A 722 8.12 -19.24 -4.40
C GLN A 722 9.08 -20.39 -4.07
N MET A 723 9.14 -20.78 -2.81
CA MET A 723 9.84 -21.99 -2.35
C MET A 723 8.83 -22.95 -1.72
N GLU A 724 8.30 -23.87 -2.52
CA GLU A 724 7.43 -24.92 -2.01
C GLU A 724 8.20 -25.84 -1.06
N GLY A 725 7.55 -26.28 0.02
CA GLY A 725 8.20 -26.95 1.15
C GLY A 725 8.65 -25.98 2.26
N PHE A 726 8.86 -24.70 1.93
CA PHE A 726 9.12 -23.63 2.90
C PHE A 726 7.87 -22.74 3.12
N ASN A 727 7.27 -22.23 2.03
CA ASN A 727 6.01 -21.47 2.07
C ASN A 727 5.20 -21.65 0.78
N SER A 728 3.86 -21.61 0.89
CA SER A 728 2.90 -21.65 -0.23
C SER A 728 2.51 -20.27 -0.78
N LYS A 729 3.09 -19.17 -0.30
CA LYS A 729 2.86 -17.81 -0.83
C LYS A 729 3.83 -17.47 -1.98
N TRP A 730 3.34 -16.76 -2.99
CA TRP A 730 4.16 -16.15 -4.04
C TRP A 730 4.64 -14.76 -3.62
N TYR A 731 5.88 -14.42 -3.96
CA TYR A 731 6.50 -13.15 -3.65
C TYR A 731 6.87 -12.42 -4.94
N GLU A 732 6.19 -11.30 -5.22
CA GLU A 732 6.58 -10.40 -6.30
C GLU A 732 7.84 -9.60 -5.90
N THR A 733 8.74 -9.40 -6.86
CA THR A 733 10.03 -8.74 -6.64
C THR A 733 10.46 -7.95 -7.87
N ASP A 734 11.02 -6.77 -7.62
CA ASP A 734 11.75 -5.98 -8.63
C ASP A 734 13.23 -6.38 -8.70
N ARG A 735 13.68 -7.31 -7.84
CA ARG A 735 15.04 -7.83 -7.81
C ARG A 735 15.11 -9.19 -8.49
N ASN A 736 16.17 -9.40 -9.25
CA ASN A 736 16.54 -10.66 -9.89
C ASN A 736 17.17 -11.68 -8.92
N PHE A 737 16.76 -11.66 -7.64
CA PHE A 737 17.42 -12.39 -6.56
C PHE A 737 16.43 -12.85 -5.48
N ALA A 738 16.59 -14.09 -5.00
CA ALA A 738 15.90 -14.61 -3.82
C ALA A 738 16.86 -15.43 -2.95
N SER A 739 16.76 -15.28 -1.63
CA SER A 739 17.60 -15.99 -0.65
C SER A 739 16.74 -16.69 0.39
N PHE A 740 17.18 -17.88 0.79
CA PHE A 740 16.54 -18.75 1.77
C PHE A 740 17.62 -19.25 2.72
N THR A 741 17.47 -18.92 4.00
CA THR A 741 18.46 -19.24 5.02
C THR A 741 17.94 -20.26 6.02
N ASN A 742 18.86 -21.05 6.56
CA ASN A 742 18.66 -22.06 7.57
C ASN A 742 17.54 -23.05 7.23
N LEU A 743 17.53 -23.55 5.98
CA LEU A 743 16.56 -24.54 5.55
C LEU A 743 16.77 -25.87 6.28
N ASP A 744 15.68 -26.47 6.75
CA ASP A 744 15.71 -27.80 7.36
C ASP A 744 16.01 -28.88 6.31
N PRO A 745 16.53 -30.07 6.71
CA PRO A 745 16.64 -31.19 5.78
C PRO A 745 15.26 -31.61 5.25
N GLY A 746 15.13 -31.62 3.92
CA GLY A 746 13.84 -31.82 3.27
C GLY A 746 13.90 -31.69 1.75
N ASN A 747 12.74 -31.83 1.13
CA ASN A 747 12.54 -31.60 -0.30
C ASN A 747 11.83 -30.27 -0.49
N TYR A 748 12.42 -29.41 -1.31
CA TYR A 748 11.88 -28.11 -1.66
C TYR A 748 11.79 -27.99 -3.19
N THR A 749 10.90 -27.12 -3.67
CA THR A 749 10.86 -26.76 -5.08
C THR A 749 10.87 -25.25 -5.19
N PHE A 750 11.98 -24.71 -5.71
CA PHE A 750 12.06 -23.31 -6.07
C PHE A 750 11.33 -23.09 -7.39
N LYS A 751 10.37 -22.18 -7.41
CA LYS A 751 9.60 -21.79 -8.59
C LYS A 751 9.76 -20.31 -8.83
N VAL A 752 9.96 -19.93 -10.08
CA VAL A 752 9.98 -18.54 -10.52
C VAL A 752 9.18 -18.40 -11.80
N ILE A 753 8.33 -17.38 -11.84
CA ILE A 753 7.54 -16.95 -12.99
C ILE A 753 7.81 -15.47 -13.24
N GLY A 754 7.42 -14.96 -14.40
CA GLY A 754 7.56 -13.54 -14.70
C GLY A 754 6.67 -13.07 -15.85
N SER A 755 6.52 -11.76 -15.97
CA SER A 755 5.80 -11.12 -17.07
C SER A 755 6.73 -10.28 -17.93
N ASN A 756 6.37 -10.11 -19.20
CA ASN A 756 6.95 -9.05 -20.02
C ASN A 756 6.44 -7.67 -19.53
N GLY A 757 7.03 -6.59 -20.05
CA GLY A 757 6.64 -5.22 -19.72
C GLY A 757 5.22 -4.81 -20.11
N ASP A 758 4.52 -5.64 -20.90
CA ASP A 758 3.10 -5.45 -21.23
C ASP A 758 2.17 -6.29 -20.35
N GLY A 759 2.70 -6.93 -19.29
CA GLY A 759 1.92 -7.65 -18.29
C GLY A 759 1.49 -9.06 -18.69
N VAL A 760 2.08 -9.65 -19.75
CA VAL A 760 1.81 -11.03 -20.13
C VAL A 760 2.69 -11.98 -19.32
N TRP A 761 2.07 -12.74 -18.41
CA TRP A 761 2.74 -13.66 -17.50
C TRP A 761 3.03 -15.03 -18.13
N ASN A 762 4.27 -15.49 -18.01
CA ASN A 762 4.64 -16.87 -18.24
C ASN A 762 4.46 -17.69 -16.95
N SER A 763 3.25 -18.22 -16.75
CA SER A 763 2.92 -19.02 -15.56
C SER A 763 3.58 -20.39 -15.52
N SER A 764 4.17 -20.87 -16.63
CA SER A 764 4.91 -22.14 -16.65
C SER A 764 6.28 -22.01 -15.96
N GLY A 765 6.92 -20.84 -16.09
CA GLY A 765 8.10 -20.45 -15.33
C GLY A 765 9.29 -21.40 -15.42
N ARG A 766 10.17 -21.32 -14.41
CA ARG A 766 11.26 -22.26 -14.14
C ARG A 766 11.05 -22.86 -12.75
N SER A 767 11.21 -24.18 -12.63
CA SER A 767 11.16 -24.89 -11.36
C SER A 767 12.42 -25.72 -11.16
N ILE A 768 13.00 -25.69 -9.97
CA ILE A 768 14.18 -26.48 -9.59
C ILE A 768 13.88 -27.20 -8.29
N ASN A 769 14.03 -28.52 -8.28
CA ASN A 769 13.88 -29.33 -7.08
C ASN A 769 15.18 -29.29 -6.26
N ILE A 770 15.06 -29.06 -4.97
CA ILE A 770 16.18 -28.91 -4.04
C ILE A 770 16.00 -29.97 -2.96
N ILE A 771 17.01 -30.80 -2.76
CA ILE A 771 16.99 -31.84 -1.73
C ILE A 771 18.11 -31.55 -0.75
N ILE A 772 17.76 -31.24 0.50
CA ILE A 772 18.74 -31.06 1.58
C ILE A 772 18.76 -32.35 2.39
N HIS A 773 19.86 -33.11 2.29
CA HIS A 773 19.98 -34.38 2.99
C HIS A 773 20.17 -34.19 4.50
N PRO A 774 19.55 -35.03 5.36
CA PRO A 774 19.79 -34.96 6.79
C PRO A 774 21.22 -35.38 7.14
N PRO A 775 21.80 -34.81 8.21
CA PRO A 775 23.08 -35.29 8.70
C PRO A 775 22.97 -36.76 9.15
N TRP A 776 24.09 -37.47 9.12
CA TRP A 776 24.10 -38.92 9.36
C TRP A 776 23.45 -39.32 10.71
N TRP A 777 23.54 -38.48 11.75
CA TRP A 777 22.97 -38.73 13.07
C TRP A 777 21.43 -38.59 13.15
N LEU A 778 20.78 -38.06 12.11
CA LEU A 778 19.31 -37.99 11.97
C LEU A 778 18.76 -39.03 10.99
N THR A 779 19.60 -39.96 10.50
CA THR A 779 19.16 -41.00 9.58
C THR A 779 18.45 -42.15 10.29
N THR A 780 17.60 -42.89 9.57
CA THR A 780 16.93 -44.09 10.10
C THR A 780 17.92 -45.11 10.67
N TYR A 781 19.09 -45.28 10.03
CA TYR A 781 20.14 -46.17 10.54
C TYR A 781 20.73 -45.68 11.86
N ALA A 782 20.90 -44.37 12.04
CA ALA A 782 21.31 -43.80 13.32
C ALA A 782 20.26 -44.03 14.41
N TYR A 783 18.97 -43.84 14.12
CA TYR A 783 17.90 -44.17 15.08
C TYR A 783 17.84 -45.66 15.43
N ILE A 784 18.06 -46.55 14.47
CA ILE A 784 18.20 -47.99 14.73
C ILE A 784 19.43 -48.25 15.63
N ALA A 785 20.56 -47.60 15.36
CA ALA A 785 21.76 -47.71 16.18
C ALA A 785 21.55 -47.16 17.61
N TYR A 786 20.83 -46.05 17.77
CA TYR A 786 20.43 -45.52 19.08
C TYR A 786 19.51 -46.48 19.81
N GLY A 787 18.52 -47.08 19.11
CA GLY A 787 17.66 -48.11 19.68
C GLY A 787 18.45 -49.34 20.12
N PHE A 788 19.44 -49.78 19.33
CA PHE A 788 20.31 -50.89 19.69
C PHE A 788 21.24 -50.55 20.86
N LEU A 789 21.84 -49.36 20.88
CA LEU A 789 22.64 -48.86 22.00
C LEU A 789 21.79 -48.72 23.27
N PHE A 790 20.53 -48.31 23.15
CA PHE A 790 19.59 -48.25 24.26
C PHE A 790 19.21 -49.64 24.78
N LEU A 791 18.98 -50.62 23.89
CA LEU A 791 18.77 -52.01 24.29
C LEU A 791 20.03 -52.62 24.92
N LEU A 792 21.21 -52.31 24.41
CA LEU A 792 22.49 -52.69 25.03
C LEU A 792 22.65 -52.02 26.40
N LEU A 793 22.28 -50.75 26.53
CA LEU A 793 22.28 -50.03 27.80
C LEU A 793 21.34 -50.70 28.80
N ILE A 794 20.11 -51.02 28.41
CA ILE A 794 19.16 -51.77 29.23
C ILE A 794 19.73 -53.14 29.60
N PHE A 795 20.30 -53.87 28.65
CA PHE A 795 20.93 -55.17 28.89
C PHE A 795 22.11 -55.05 29.86
N PHE A 796 22.94 -54.01 29.73
CA PHE A 796 24.04 -53.74 30.66
C PHE A 796 23.52 -53.33 32.04
N ILE A 797 22.47 -52.50 32.12
CA ILE A 797 21.81 -52.12 33.37
C ILE A 797 21.20 -53.36 34.04
N ASP A 798 20.48 -54.22 33.30
CA ASP A 798 19.94 -55.50 33.79
C ASP A 798 21.09 -56.43 34.25
N ARG A 799 22.17 -56.53 33.47
CA ARG A 799 23.33 -57.35 33.84
C ARG A 799 24.04 -56.82 35.09
N ILE A 800 24.12 -55.49 35.24
CA ILE A 800 24.64 -54.82 36.43
C ILE A 800 23.69 -55.02 37.61
N GLN A 801 22.38 -54.90 37.43
CA GLN A 801 21.37 -55.15 38.48
C GLN A 801 21.36 -56.60 38.92
N ARG A 802 21.41 -57.57 37.99
CA ARG A 802 21.55 -59.00 38.30
C ARG A 802 22.85 -59.29 39.03
N ARG A 803 23.96 -58.66 38.63
CA ARG A 803 25.23 -58.71 39.37
C ARG A 803 25.11 -58.10 40.77
N ARG A 804 24.39 -56.98 40.94
CA ARG A 804 24.11 -56.36 42.25
C ARG A 804 23.18 -57.22 43.12
N LEU A 805 22.21 -57.89 42.53
CA LEU A 805 21.32 -58.83 43.24
C LEU A 805 22.08 -60.08 43.69
N LEU A 806 22.93 -60.62 42.83
CA LEU A 806 23.86 -61.72 43.17
C LEU A 806 24.92 -61.28 44.19
N SER A 807 25.38 -60.02 44.15
CA SER A 807 26.33 -59.50 45.15
C SER A 807 25.66 -59.30 46.51
N LYS A 808 24.42 -58.79 46.57
CA LYS A 808 23.63 -58.70 47.81
C LYS A 808 23.31 -60.08 48.41
N ALA A 809 23.05 -61.08 47.56
CA ALA A 809 22.90 -62.47 48.00
C ALA A 809 24.20 -63.05 48.57
N ARG A 810 25.35 -62.70 47.99
CA ARG A 810 26.68 -63.06 48.51
C ARG A 810 27.09 -62.26 49.76
N GLU A 811 26.64 -61.01 49.91
CA GLU A 811 26.87 -60.19 51.12
C GLU A 811 26.15 -60.76 52.33
N LYS A 812 24.89 -61.22 52.19
CA LYS A 812 24.17 -61.89 53.29
C LYS A 812 24.87 -63.16 53.80
N MET A 813 25.60 -63.87 52.93
CA MET A 813 26.43 -65.02 53.35
C MET A 813 27.79 -64.61 53.91
N LYS A 814 28.32 -63.43 53.56
CA LYS A 814 29.64 -62.91 53.99
C LYS A 814 29.60 -62.06 55.26
N VAL A 815 28.48 -61.42 55.60
CA VAL A 815 28.29 -60.67 56.87
C VAL A 815 28.45 -61.57 58.10
N GLN A 816 28.22 -62.87 57.97
CA GLN A 816 28.39 -63.87 59.03
C GLN A 816 29.87 -64.27 59.26
N GLU A 817 30.76 -63.98 58.31
CA GLU A 817 32.18 -64.39 58.29
C GLU A 817 33.15 -63.19 58.38
N ALA A 818 32.65 -61.97 58.13
CA ALA A 818 33.43 -60.72 58.04
C ALA A 818 33.66 -59.98 59.38
N LEU A 819 33.17 -60.50 60.51
CA LEU A 819 33.45 -59.93 61.85
C LEU A 819 34.93 -60.12 62.29
N HIS A 820 35.71 -60.92 61.55
CA HIS A 820 37.04 -61.38 61.94
C HIS A 820 38.23 -60.87 61.10
N ARG A 821 38.04 -60.06 60.05
CA ARG A 821 39.15 -59.77 59.09
C ARG A 821 39.29 -58.31 58.64
N ALA A 822 38.75 -57.36 59.38
CA ALA A 822 38.76 -55.93 59.03
C ALA A 822 40.10 -55.19 59.31
N GLU A 823 41.17 -55.85 59.76
CA GLU A 823 42.44 -55.21 60.16
C GLU A 823 43.55 -55.18 59.09
N ALA A 824 43.35 -55.75 57.90
CA ALA A 824 44.40 -55.86 56.89
C ALA A 824 44.10 -55.06 55.62
N ALA A 825 44.48 -53.79 55.69
CA ALA A 825 45.12 -52.98 54.65
C ALA A 825 44.53 -53.01 53.22
N GLU A 826 43.91 -51.93 52.72
CA GLU A 826 44.52 -50.60 52.52
C GLU A 826 45.64 -50.58 51.46
N LEU A 827 45.41 -51.11 50.24
CA LEU A 827 46.29 -50.77 49.10
C LEU A 827 45.71 -50.91 47.68
N GLN A 828 44.45 -50.56 47.43
CA GLN A 828 43.93 -50.44 46.05
C GLN A 828 43.13 -49.16 45.80
N ALA A 829 43.62 -48.04 46.33
CA ALA A 829 43.01 -46.72 46.17
C ALA A 829 43.61 -45.88 45.01
N LYS A 830 44.00 -46.45 43.86
CA LYS A 830 44.77 -45.66 42.86
C LYS A 830 44.43 -45.79 41.37
N VAL A 831 43.20 -46.11 40.98
CA VAL A 831 42.83 -46.12 39.53
C VAL A 831 41.54 -45.35 39.17
N VAL A 832 40.76 -44.84 40.14
CA VAL A 832 39.48 -44.17 39.83
C VAL A 832 39.59 -42.63 39.71
N GLN A 833 40.77 -42.05 39.92
CA GLN A 833 40.91 -40.59 40.06
C GLN A 833 41.24 -39.83 38.76
N ALA A 834 41.13 -40.44 37.57
CA ALA A 834 41.47 -39.77 36.31
C ALA A 834 40.26 -39.45 35.41
N GLU A 835 39.07 -39.99 35.69
CA GLU A 835 37.90 -39.87 34.82
C GLU A 835 36.82 -38.91 35.36
N ASN A 836 36.83 -38.63 36.68
CA ASN A 836 35.99 -37.58 37.28
C ASN A 836 36.50 -36.15 37.00
N ASP A 837 37.81 -35.97 36.80
CA ASP A 837 38.42 -34.64 36.69
C ASP A 837 38.14 -33.91 35.35
N ARG A 838 37.75 -34.63 34.29
CA ARG A 838 37.44 -34.02 32.98
C ARG A 838 36.01 -33.47 32.91
N LYS A 839 35.04 -34.17 33.51
CA LYS A 839 33.62 -33.74 33.50
C LYS A 839 33.34 -32.62 34.52
N SER A 840 34.05 -32.61 35.65
CA SER A 840 33.94 -31.51 36.62
C SER A 840 34.50 -30.20 36.06
N LYS A 841 35.47 -30.24 35.14
CA LYS A 841 36.10 -29.02 34.59
C LYS A 841 35.20 -28.27 33.58
N GLU A 842 34.46 -28.97 32.73
CA GLU A 842 33.53 -28.34 31.77
C GLU A 842 32.30 -27.72 32.46
N LEU A 843 31.80 -28.34 33.54
CA LEU A 843 30.71 -27.78 34.36
C LEU A 843 31.18 -26.61 35.25
N GLU A 844 32.40 -26.67 35.79
CA GLU A 844 32.96 -25.56 36.57
C GLU A 844 33.29 -24.34 35.69
N GLU A 845 33.68 -24.52 34.42
CA GLU A 845 33.84 -23.42 33.45
C GLU A 845 32.50 -22.72 33.16
N ALA A 846 31.42 -23.48 32.95
CA ALA A 846 30.07 -22.93 32.78
C ALA A 846 29.55 -22.21 34.05
N ARG A 847 29.81 -22.77 35.24
CA ARG A 847 29.54 -22.15 36.54
C ARG A 847 30.28 -20.82 36.69
N SER A 848 31.57 -20.81 36.37
CA SER A 848 32.42 -19.61 36.47
C SER A 848 31.94 -18.49 35.54
N LEU A 849 31.48 -18.84 34.33
CA LEU A 849 30.95 -17.89 33.36
C LEU A 849 29.61 -17.30 33.85
N GLN A 850 28.69 -18.14 34.33
CA GLN A 850 27.42 -17.67 34.88
C GLN A 850 27.62 -16.76 36.12
N LEU A 851 28.48 -17.16 37.06
CA LEU A 851 28.79 -16.33 38.23
C LEU A 851 29.49 -15.02 37.84
N SER A 852 30.29 -15.01 36.77
CA SER A 852 30.92 -13.78 36.25
C SER A 852 29.91 -12.77 35.69
N MET A 853 28.72 -13.24 35.32
CA MET A 853 27.62 -12.42 34.82
C MET A 853 26.76 -11.83 35.93
N LEU A 854 26.89 -12.23 37.19
CA LEU A 854 26.15 -11.58 38.27
C LEU A 854 26.76 -10.21 38.62
N PRO A 855 25.97 -9.26 39.15
CA PRO A 855 26.50 -7.99 39.64
C PRO A 855 27.60 -8.22 40.68
N LYS A 856 28.82 -7.74 40.40
CA LYS A 856 29.95 -7.85 41.33
C LYS A 856 29.86 -6.87 42.50
N GLU A 857 29.13 -5.77 42.31
CA GLU A 857 28.90 -4.74 43.31
C GLU A 857 27.41 -4.41 43.36
N LEU A 858 26.88 -4.22 44.57
CA LEU A 858 25.51 -3.78 44.77
C LEU A 858 25.42 -2.25 44.61
N PRO A 859 24.31 -1.71 44.06
CA PRO A 859 24.13 -0.27 43.94
C PRO A 859 24.19 0.45 45.30
N GLN A 860 25.10 1.40 45.45
CA GLN A 860 25.16 2.25 46.64
C GLN A 860 24.33 3.52 46.42
N LEU A 861 23.06 3.48 46.84
CA LEU A 861 22.16 4.62 46.81
C LEU A 861 21.99 5.20 48.22
N PRO A 862 22.02 6.53 48.41
CA PRO A 862 21.99 7.14 49.74
C PRO A 862 20.72 6.79 50.54
N ASN A 863 19.60 6.60 49.85
CA ASN A 863 18.29 6.38 50.45
C ASN A 863 17.86 4.90 50.50
N LEU A 864 18.70 3.96 50.05
CA LEU A 864 18.38 2.53 50.00
C LEU A 864 19.48 1.68 50.64
N ASP A 865 19.07 0.59 51.29
CA ASP A 865 19.89 -0.48 51.82
C ASP A 865 19.55 -1.76 51.04
N ILE A 866 20.49 -2.30 50.27
CA ILE A 866 20.24 -3.44 49.37
C ILE A 866 21.14 -4.60 49.79
N ALA A 867 20.56 -5.79 49.94
CA ALA A 867 21.30 -7.02 50.09
C ALA A 867 20.73 -8.09 49.16
N VAL A 868 21.59 -9.01 48.71
CA VAL A 868 21.22 -10.14 47.85
C VAL A 868 21.85 -11.42 48.38
N TYR A 869 21.14 -12.53 48.21
CA TYR A 869 21.66 -13.87 48.43
C TYR A 869 21.19 -14.76 47.30
N MET A 870 22.08 -15.61 46.81
CA MET A 870 21.80 -16.59 45.78
C MET A 870 22.63 -17.84 46.08
N LYS A 871 21.98 -18.99 46.14
CA LYS A 871 22.62 -20.31 46.26
C LYS A 871 22.05 -21.23 45.19
N THR A 872 22.92 -21.75 44.34
CA THR A 872 22.51 -22.68 43.27
C THR A 872 22.45 -24.12 43.81
N ALA A 873 21.44 -24.89 43.45
CA ALA A 873 21.29 -26.31 43.78
C ALA A 873 22.19 -27.21 42.93
N THR A 874 22.47 -26.78 41.69
CA THR A 874 23.38 -27.47 40.77
C THR A 874 24.59 -26.61 40.41
N GLU A 875 25.52 -27.15 39.62
CA GLU A 875 26.71 -26.41 39.18
C GLU A 875 26.36 -25.15 38.35
N VAL A 876 25.23 -25.14 37.63
CA VAL A 876 24.73 -24.00 36.84
C VAL A 876 23.24 -23.81 37.14
N GLY A 877 22.90 -22.73 37.84
CA GLY A 877 21.52 -22.42 38.28
C GLY A 877 20.62 -21.81 37.20
N GLY A 878 19.32 -21.75 37.45
CA GLY A 878 18.32 -21.00 36.69
C GLY A 878 17.96 -19.64 37.29
N ASP A 879 18.26 -19.41 38.58
CA ASP A 879 18.03 -18.13 39.22
C ASP A 879 18.95 -17.01 38.70
N TYR A 880 18.41 -15.81 38.56
CA TYR A 880 19.09 -14.61 38.07
C TYR A 880 18.61 -13.34 38.75
N TYR A 881 19.54 -12.46 39.10
CA TYR A 881 19.23 -11.11 39.55
C TYR A 881 20.20 -10.09 38.94
N ASP A 882 19.72 -8.85 38.78
CA ASP A 882 20.54 -7.74 38.26
C ASP A 882 19.96 -6.37 38.64
N PHE A 883 20.79 -5.34 38.49
CA PHE A 883 20.47 -3.98 38.86
C PHE A 883 20.89 -2.99 37.79
N HIS A 884 20.08 -1.97 37.57
CA HIS A 884 20.44 -0.83 36.74
C HIS A 884 20.08 0.46 37.46
N VAL A 885 21.03 1.39 37.54
CA VAL A 885 20.80 2.73 38.09
C VAL A 885 20.79 3.72 36.93
N GLY A 886 19.63 4.33 36.68
CA GLY A 886 19.47 5.38 35.68
C GLY A 886 20.21 6.67 36.06
N MET A 887 20.47 7.52 35.07
CA MET A 887 21.12 8.83 35.30
C MET A 887 20.30 9.74 36.23
N ASP A 888 18.99 9.51 36.33
CA ASP A 888 18.04 10.21 37.19
C ASP A 888 17.99 9.66 38.63
N GLY A 889 18.79 8.63 38.93
CA GLY A 889 18.80 7.93 40.22
C GLY A 889 17.72 6.86 40.36
N THR A 890 16.94 6.55 39.31
CA THR A 890 15.97 5.46 39.34
C THR A 890 16.70 4.11 39.43
N LEU A 891 16.36 3.31 40.44
CA LEU A 891 16.84 1.93 40.57
C LEU A 891 15.86 0.97 39.88
N THR A 892 16.31 0.31 38.83
CA THR A 892 15.62 -0.84 38.23
C THR A 892 16.23 -2.12 38.80
N VAL A 893 15.41 -3.00 39.37
CA VAL A 893 15.80 -4.31 39.92
C VAL A 893 15.10 -5.41 39.16
N VAL A 894 15.81 -6.48 38.84
CA VAL A 894 15.21 -7.69 38.28
C VAL A 894 15.59 -8.91 39.10
N LEU A 895 14.63 -9.80 39.28
CA LEU A 895 14.82 -11.15 39.80
C LEU A 895 14.05 -12.11 38.89
N GLY A 896 14.63 -13.21 38.50
CA GLY A 896 13.89 -14.24 37.80
C GLY A 896 14.48 -15.62 37.95
N ASP A 897 13.68 -16.58 37.51
CA ASP A 897 13.93 -18.01 37.61
C ASP A 897 13.65 -18.65 36.25
N ALA A 898 14.64 -19.36 35.74
CA ALA A 898 14.59 -20.02 34.44
C ALA A 898 14.22 -21.50 34.59
N THR A 899 13.16 -21.91 33.91
CA THR A 899 12.79 -23.33 33.82
C THR A 899 13.90 -24.19 33.19
N GLY A 900 14.24 -25.32 33.82
CA GLY A 900 15.28 -26.25 33.36
C GLY A 900 16.44 -26.38 34.35
N HIS A 901 17.48 -27.15 34.01
CA HIS A 901 18.67 -27.30 34.85
C HIS A 901 19.95 -27.28 34.02
N GLY A 902 21.08 -26.91 34.64
CA GLY A 902 22.38 -26.89 33.99
C GLY A 902 22.47 -25.88 32.84
N MET A 903 23.16 -26.25 31.76
CA MET A 903 23.41 -25.39 30.60
C MET A 903 22.14 -24.77 29.96
N LYS A 904 20.98 -25.46 30.03
CA LYS A 904 19.73 -24.93 29.46
C LYS A 904 19.22 -23.70 30.22
N ALA A 905 19.29 -23.76 31.55
CA ALA A 905 18.92 -22.64 32.41
C ALA A 905 19.94 -21.50 32.26
N GLY A 906 21.24 -21.82 32.22
CA GLY A 906 22.30 -20.85 31.95
C GLY A 906 22.16 -20.08 30.62
N THR A 907 21.66 -20.71 29.55
CA THR A 907 21.38 -20.01 28.28
C THR A 907 20.25 -18.99 28.44
N MET A 908 19.19 -19.33 29.17
CA MET A 908 18.06 -18.42 29.42
C MET A 908 18.50 -17.22 30.25
N VAL A 909 19.24 -17.46 31.33
CA VAL A 909 19.82 -16.40 32.18
C VAL A 909 20.71 -15.46 31.36
N THR A 910 21.55 -16.00 30.47
CA THR A 910 22.42 -15.19 29.60
C THR A 910 21.61 -14.29 28.66
N ALA A 911 20.56 -14.83 28.04
CA ALA A 911 19.68 -14.10 27.14
C ALA A 911 18.92 -12.98 27.89
N VAL A 912 18.31 -13.30 29.02
CA VAL A 912 17.57 -12.36 29.86
C VAL A 912 18.48 -11.23 30.34
N LYS A 913 19.73 -11.52 30.72
CA LYS A 913 20.70 -10.49 31.10
C LYS A 913 21.00 -9.50 29.97
N GLY A 914 21.23 -9.98 28.75
CA GLY A 914 21.46 -9.12 27.59
C GLY A 914 20.26 -8.20 27.30
N LEU A 915 19.05 -8.75 27.41
CA LEU A 915 17.81 -8.00 27.21
C LEU A 915 17.55 -7.02 28.36
N PHE A 916 17.77 -7.41 29.62
CA PHE A 916 17.65 -6.52 30.77
C PHE A 916 18.59 -5.32 30.64
N ASN A 917 19.85 -5.52 30.26
CA ASN A 917 20.78 -4.41 30.04
C ASN A 917 20.31 -3.43 28.95
N SER A 918 19.58 -3.92 27.96
CA SER A 918 19.06 -3.10 26.85
C SER A 918 17.78 -2.34 27.22
N TYR A 919 16.91 -2.93 28.05
CA TYR A 919 15.58 -2.38 28.35
C TYR A 919 15.44 -1.78 29.76
N SER A 920 16.38 -2.05 30.68
CA SER A 920 16.31 -1.61 32.09
C SER A 920 16.26 -0.09 32.28
N ALA A 921 16.81 0.70 31.34
CA ALA A 921 16.75 2.16 31.35
C ALA A 921 15.38 2.72 30.92
N ASN A 922 14.53 1.93 30.26
CA ASN A 922 13.24 2.40 29.76
C ASN A 922 12.29 2.70 30.94
N PRO A 923 11.64 3.88 31.02
CA PRO A 923 10.74 4.19 32.13
C PRO A 923 9.49 3.30 32.20
N ASP A 924 9.06 2.72 31.08
CA ASP A 924 7.89 1.85 31.00
C ASP A 924 8.27 0.37 31.23
N ILE A 925 7.85 -0.18 32.38
CA ILE A 925 8.06 -1.59 32.73
C ILE A 925 7.30 -2.52 31.77
N LEU A 926 6.08 -2.18 31.33
CA LEU A 926 5.30 -3.06 30.45
C LEU A 926 5.91 -3.14 29.07
N TYR A 927 6.43 -2.02 28.56
CA TYR A 927 7.23 -2.04 27.34
C TYR A 927 8.41 -3.00 27.48
N SER A 928 9.14 -2.92 28.60
CA SER A 928 10.29 -3.78 28.87
C SER A 928 9.90 -5.27 28.93
N PHE A 929 8.80 -5.61 29.63
CA PHE A 929 8.28 -6.99 29.67
C PHE A 929 7.86 -7.50 28.30
N ARG A 930 7.15 -6.69 27.51
CA ARG A 930 6.69 -7.08 26.17
C ARG A 930 7.87 -7.34 25.24
N GLU A 931 8.87 -6.48 25.23
CA GLU A 931 10.05 -6.68 24.37
C GLU A 931 10.89 -7.86 24.83
N ILE A 932 11.13 -8.04 26.14
CA ILE A 932 11.84 -9.22 26.66
C ILE A 932 11.08 -10.50 26.29
N ASN A 933 9.75 -10.53 26.50
CA ASN A 933 8.90 -11.67 26.14
C ASN A 933 8.96 -12.01 24.65
N ARG A 934 8.83 -11.00 23.79
CA ARG A 934 8.91 -11.13 22.33
C ARG A 934 10.28 -11.66 21.91
N CYS A 935 11.35 -11.12 22.46
CA CYS A 935 12.71 -11.59 22.17
C CYS A 935 12.92 -13.04 22.60
N ILE A 936 12.55 -13.43 23.81
CA ILE A 936 12.67 -14.82 24.29
C ILE A 936 11.86 -15.77 23.39
N LYS A 937 10.64 -15.37 22.97
CA LYS A 937 9.82 -16.20 22.08
C LYS A 937 10.45 -16.36 20.69
N GLN A 938 10.99 -15.27 20.14
CA GLN A 938 11.69 -15.27 18.85
C GLN A 938 12.99 -16.08 18.87
N MET A 939 13.63 -16.26 20.04
CA MET A 939 14.81 -17.12 20.18
C MET A 939 14.48 -18.63 20.04
N GLN A 940 13.20 -19.02 19.98
CA GLN A 940 12.75 -20.40 19.79
C GLN A 940 13.40 -21.42 20.76
N LEU A 941 13.58 -21.04 22.03
CA LEU A 941 14.26 -21.85 23.06
C LEU A 941 13.41 -23.04 23.58
N GLY A 942 12.46 -23.53 22.77
CA GLY A 942 11.61 -24.67 23.06
C GLY A 942 10.65 -24.41 24.22
N LYS A 943 10.69 -25.29 25.23
CA LYS A 943 9.89 -25.18 26.46
C LYS A 943 10.56 -24.34 27.56
N LEU A 944 11.73 -23.75 27.29
CA LEU A 944 12.41 -22.90 28.26
C LEU A 944 11.68 -21.55 28.35
N THR A 945 11.15 -21.27 29.52
CA THR A 945 10.52 -20.00 29.89
C THR A 945 11.22 -19.39 31.10
N MET A 946 11.06 -18.07 31.27
CA MET A 946 11.62 -17.32 32.39
C MET A 946 10.49 -16.72 33.24
N CYS A 947 10.42 -17.09 34.50
CA CYS A 947 9.68 -16.32 35.49
C CYS A 947 10.50 -15.06 35.83
N LEU A 948 9.89 -13.87 35.83
CA LEU A 948 10.60 -12.61 36.02
C LEU A 948 9.79 -11.58 36.82
N THR A 949 10.40 -10.95 37.81
CA THR A 949 9.89 -9.78 38.53
C THR A 949 10.79 -8.59 38.27
N MET A 950 10.21 -7.44 37.94
CA MET A 950 10.94 -6.18 37.81
C MET A 950 10.34 -5.11 38.69
N LEU A 951 11.22 -4.37 39.38
CA LEU A 951 10.87 -3.19 40.16
C LEU A 951 11.56 -1.96 39.58
N LYS A 952 10.90 -0.80 39.63
CA LYS A 952 11.53 0.51 39.48
C LYS A 952 11.23 1.35 40.71
N ILE A 953 12.28 1.85 41.34
CA ILE A 953 12.21 2.73 42.51
C ILE A 953 12.79 4.08 42.10
N ASN A 954 11.94 5.10 42.13
CA ASN A 954 12.34 6.50 41.94
C ASN A 954 11.82 7.31 43.13
N ASN A 955 12.74 7.78 43.97
CA ASN A 955 12.44 8.44 45.25
C ASN A 955 11.50 7.59 46.11
N GLU A 956 10.28 8.05 46.35
CA GLU A 956 9.26 7.38 47.15
C GLU A 956 8.32 6.50 46.31
N LYS A 957 8.44 6.47 44.98
CA LYS A 957 7.54 5.72 44.11
C LYS A 957 8.14 4.36 43.73
N LEU A 958 7.40 3.29 44.02
CA LEU A 958 7.69 1.93 43.59
C LEU A 958 6.70 1.51 42.51
N ILE A 959 7.22 1.10 41.36
CA ILE A 959 6.46 0.50 40.25
C ILE A 959 6.95 -0.94 40.09
N MET A 960 6.04 -1.89 39.93
CA MET A 960 6.37 -3.31 39.89
C MET A 960 5.52 -4.07 38.87
N SER A 961 6.12 -5.08 38.25
CA SER A 961 5.46 -6.06 37.37
C SER A 961 6.11 -7.42 37.58
N ALA A 962 5.33 -8.50 37.38
CA ALA A 962 5.83 -9.85 37.49
C ALA A 962 5.20 -10.79 36.44
N ALA A 963 5.96 -11.82 36.07
CA ALA A 963 5.63 -12.89 35.15
C ALA A 963 5.96 -14.22 35.83
N GLY A 964 4.96 -14.96 36.31
CA GLY A 964 5.15 -16.29 36.90
C GLY A 964 5.93 -16.37 38.22
N MET A 965 6.35 -15.25 38.80
CA MET A 965 7.18 -15.22 40.02
C MET A 965 6.37 -15.25 41.32
N PRO A 966 7.01 -15.68 42.43
CA PRO A 966 6.51 -15.49 43.79
C PRO A 966 6.03 -14.06 44.11
N PRO A 967 5.06 -13.92 45.04
CA PRO A 967 4.56 -12.63 45.48
C PRO A 967 5.65 -11.73 46.07
N ILE A 968 5.56 -10.43 45.76
CA ILE A 968 6.47 -9.41 46.32
C ILE A 968 5.98 -9.07 47.73
N LEU A 969 6.83 -9.22 48.74
CA LEU A 969 6.49 -8.86 50.12
C LEU A 969 6.95 -7.45 50.45
N ILE A 970 6.05 -6.61 50.94
CA ILE A 970 6.33 -5.23 51.33
C ILE A 970 5.94 -5.03 52.78
N TYR A 971 6.93 -4.84 53.65
CA TYR A 971 6.71 -4.44 55.03
C TYR A 971 6.60 -2.92 55.13
N LYS A 972 5.46 -2.44 55.64
CA LYS A 972 5.20 -1.02 55.88
C LYS A 972 5.59 -0.66 57.31
N SER A 973 6.56 0.23 57.48
CA SER A 973 7.12 0.57 58.80
C SER A 973 6.10 1.24 59.72
N HIS A 974 5.21 2.05 59.14
CA HIS A 974 4.17 2.79 59.85
C HIS A 974 3.04 1.90 60.39
N ASP A 975 2.55 0.96 59.57
CA ASP A 975 1.44 0.06 59.93
C ASP A 975 1.91 -1.20 60.66
N LYS A 976 3.23 -1.47 60.66
CA LYS A 976 3.85 -2.69 61.18
C LYS A 976 3.22 -3.96 60.61
N SER A 977 2.85 -3.91 59.34
CA SER A 977 2.22 -5.01 58.62
C SER A 977 2.95 -5.30 57.32
N THR A 978 2.99 -6.58 56.94
CA THR A 978 3.48 -7.02 55.63
C THR A 978 2.33 -7.20 54.65
N SER A 979 2.33 -6.45 53.54
CA SER A 979 1.47 -6.71 52.38
C SER A 979 2.14 -7.67 51.40
N GLU A 980 1.31 -8.39 50.65
CA GLU A 980 1.71 -9.34 49.64
C GLU A 980 1.14 -8.86 48.30
N GLU A 981 2.03 -8.45 47.40
CA GLU A 981 1.65 -7.96 46.08
C GLU A 981 1.74 -9.11 45.08
N VAL A 982 0.60 -9.71 44.79
CA VAL A 982 0.48 -10.79 43.79
C VAL A 982 0.14 -10.19 42.43
N ILE A 983 1.09 -10.27 41.50
CA ILE A 983 0.90 -9.85 40.10
C ILE A 983 0.84 -11.12 39.26
N LYS A 984 -0.36 -11.43 38.75
CA LYS A 984 -0.56 -12.63 37.93
C LYS A 984 -0.05 -12.37 36.52
N GLY A 985 0.94 -13.13 36.09
CA GLY A 985 1.45 -13.12 34.72
C GLY A 985 1.94 -14.49 34.31
N MET A 986 1.91 -14.81 33.02
CA MET A 986 2.52 -16.04 32.51
C MET A 986 4.06 -15.90 32.45
N PRO A 987 4.84 -16.98 32.59
CA PRO A 987 6.27 -16.93 32.37
C PRO A 987 6.62 -16.38 30.98
N LEU A 988 7.68 -15.56 30.90
CA LEU A 988 8.16 -14.98 29.65
C LEU A 988 8.59 -16.10 28.68
N GLY A 989 8.26 -15.95 27.39
CA GLY A 989 8.48 -16.97 26.35
C GLY A 989 7.31 -17.94 26.16
N SER A 990 6.26 -17.84 26.99
CA SER A 990 5.07 -18.71 26.86
C SER A 990 4.21 -18.34 25.64
N ILE A 991 3.74 -17.09 25.57
CA ILE A 991 2.82 -16.57 24.53
C ILE A 991 3.32 -15.19 24.08
N ASP A 992 3.28 -14.88 22.77
CA ASP A 992 3.83 -13.63 22.21
C ASP A 992 3.25 -12.34 22.82
N ASN A 993 1.93 -12.24 22.95
CA ASN A 993 1.22 -11.00 23.33
C ASN A 993 0.43 -11.14 24.64
N PHE A 994 1.08 -11.59 25.72
CA PHE A 994 0.44 -11.63 27.04
C PHE A 994 0.37 -10.21 27.66
N PRO A 995 -0.81 -9.74 28.14
CA PRO A 995 -0.95 -8.44 28.77
C PRO A 995 -0.51 -8.49 30.24
N TYR A 996 0.76 -8.16 30.52
CA TYR A 996 1.27 -8.04 31.89
C TYR A 996 0.66 -6.82 32.61
N ASP A 997 0.53 -6.92 33.94
CA ASP A 997 -0.05 -5.88 34.79
C ASP A 997 1.03 -5.13 35.59
N ILE A 998 0.80 -3.85 35.87
CA ILE A 998 1.62 -3.05 36.79
C ILE A 998 0.91 -2.86 38.13
N ARG A 999 1.67 -2.87 39.23
CA ARG A 999 1.26 -2.30 40.51
C ARG A 999 2.15 -1.12 40.88
N GLU A 1000 1.56 -0.14 41.57
CA GLU A 1000 2.28 1.01 42.12
C GLU A 1000 2.08 1.07 43.64
N SER A 1001 3.13 1.41 44.37
CA SER A 1001 3.10 1.61 45.82
C SER A 1001 3.99 2.79 46.20
N ASN A 1002 3.60 3.55 47.23
CA ASN A 1002 4.44 4.61 47.78
C ASN A 1002 5.26 4.07 48.96
N LEU A 1003 6.56 4.27 48.93
CA LEU A 1003 7.54 3.87 49.92
C LEU A 1003 7.84 5.01 50.88
N LYS A 1004 7.98 4.67 52.17
CA LYS A 1004 8.46 5.59 53.21
C LYS A 1004 9.74 5.05 53.85
N THR A 1005 10.50 5.93 54.49
CA THR A 1005 11.65 5.54 55.33
C THR A 1005 11.26 4.43 56.31
N GLY A 1006 12.06 3.37 56.34
CA GLY A 1006 11.86 2.16 57.13
C GLY A 1006 11.06 1.06 56.44
N ASP A 1007 10.40 1.31 55.30
CA ASP A 1007 9.74 0.26 54.51
C ASP A 1007 10.78 -0.73 53.97
N THR A 1008 10.41 -2.01 53.85
CA THR A 1008 11.32 -3.07 53.38
C THR A 1008 10.61 -3.96 52.37
N ILE A 1009 11.27 -4.23 51.24
CA ILE A 1009 10.80 -5.03 50.13
C ILE A 1009 11.62 -6.31 50.08
N LEU A 1010 10.95 -7.45 49.90
CA LEU A 1010 11.58 -8.75 49.65
C LEU A 1010 11.08 -9.30 48.31
N LEU A 1011 12.03 -9.55 47.42
CA LEU A 1011 11.87 -10.40 46.25
C LEU A 1011 12.48 -11.77 46.54
N MET A 1012 11.84 -12.84 46.08
CA MET A 1012 12.32 -14.21 46.26
C MET A 1012 12.01 -15.08 45.05
N SER A 1013 12.84 -16.10 44.80
CA SER A 1013 12.47 -17.27 43.99
C SER A 1013 11.63 -18.25 44.82
N ASP A 1014 11.03 -19.24 44.16
CA ASP A 1014 10.19 -20.26 44.77
C ASP A 1014 10.99 -21.31 45.56
N GLY A 1015 12.32 -21.38 45.39
CA GLY A 1015 13.18 -22.34 46.07
C GLY A 1015 13.10 -22.33 47.60
N LEU A 1016 12.91 -21.18 48.28
CA LEU A 1016 12.70 -21.18 49.75
C LEU A 1016 11.28 -21.64 50.13
N PRO A 1017 10.19 -21.06 49.59
CA PRO A 1017 8.84 -21.54 49.86
C PRO A 1017 8.63 -23.03 49.56
N GLU A 1018 9.25 -23.56 48.52
CA GLU A 1018 9.09 -24.95 48.09
C GLU A 1018 10.10 -25.91 48.73
N LEU A 1019 11.06 -25.40 49.49
CA LEU A 1019 12.09 -26.18 50.17
C LEU A 1019 11.47 -27.27 51.07
N GLN A 1020 11.77 -28.53 50.78
CA GLN A 1020 11.22 -29.69 51.50
C GLN A 1020 12.14 -30.12 52.65
N ASN A 1021 11.57 -30.41 53.82
CA ASN A 1021 12.29 -31.09 54.88
C ASN A 1021 12.31 -32.62 54.65
N LYS A 1022 12.98 -33.36 55.54
CA LYS A 1022 13.11 -34.83 55.45
C LYS A 1022 11.78 -35.59 55.47
N ASP A 1023 10.73 -34.97 55.98
CA ASP A 1023 9.38 -35.53 56.05
C ASP A 1023 8.55 -35.18 54.80
N GLY A 1024 9.12 -34.45 53.83
CA GLY A 1024 8.47 -34.01 52.60
C GLY A 1024 7.56 -32.79 52.77
N GLU A 1025 7.64 -32.09 53.90
CA GLU A 1025 6.88 -30.85 54.12
C GLU A 1025 7.61 -29.65 53.51
N GLN A 1026 6.90 -28.85 52.70
CA GLN A 1026 7.41 -27.58 52.18
C GLN A 1026 7.49 -26.51 53.28
N PHE A 1027 8.49 -25.62 53.19
CA PHE A 1027 8.63 -24.47 54.09
C PHE A 1027 7.39 -23.57 54.04
N GLY A 1028 6.87 -23.32 52.83
CA GLY A 1028 5.59 -22.67 52.56
C GLY A 1028 5.61 -21.14 52.63
N TYR A 1029 4.89 -20.50 51.72
CA TYR A 1029 4.77 -19.04 51.60
C TYR A 1029 4.32 -18.33 52.89
N GLN A 1030 3.40 -18.94 53.65
CA GLN A 1030 2.93 -18.35 54.90
C GLN A 1030 4.03 -18.28 55.97
N ARG A 1031 4.93 -19.27 56.04
CA ARG A 1031 6.04 -19.25 56.99
C ARG A 1031 7.07 -18.20 56.60
N VAL A 1032 7.36 -18.06 55.29
CA VAL A 1032 8.24 -16.99 54.80
C VAL A 1032 7.68 -15.61 55.15
N ARG A 1033 6.39 -15.38 54.92
CA ARG A 1033 5.72 -14.12 55.26
C ARG A 1033 5.80 -13.81 56.75
N ASN A 1034 5.45 -14.76 57.60
CA ASN A 1034 5.48 -14.59 59.06
C ASN A 1034 6.92 -14.34 59.54
N LEU A 1035 7.90 -15.03 58.98
CA LEU A 1035 9.30 -14.81 59.29
C LEU A 1035 9.73 -13.40 58.86
N PHE A 1036 9.44 -13.01 57.63
CA PHE A 1036 9.77 -11.70 57.07
C PHE A 1036 9.18 -10.55 57.90
N GLU A 1037 7.91 -10.62 58.29
CA GLU A 1037 7.26 -9.61 59.13
C GLU A 1037 7.97 -9.40 60.47
N ASN A 1038 8.50 -10.47 61.07
CA ASN A 1038 9.24 -10.42 62.33
C ASN A 1038 10.65 -9.83 62.17
N ILE A 1039 11.30 -10.05 61.02
CA ILE A 1039 12.69 -9.64 60.79
C ILE A 1039 12.83 -8.36 59.95
N ALA A 1040 11.76 -7.88 59.30
CA ALA A 1040 11.80 -6.74 58.35
C ALA A 1040 12.32 -5.42 58.96
N LYS A 1041 12.34 -5.30 60.29
CA LYS A 1041 12.93 -4.14 60.99
C LYS A 1041 14.45 -4.15 61.00
N LEU A 1042 15.09 -5.29 60.80
CA LEU A 1042 16.55 -5.43 60.75
C LEU A 1042 17.11 -4.78 59.47
N ASN A 1043 18.44 -4.61 59.38
CA ASN A 1043 19.08 -4.15 58.14
C ASN A 1043 18.98 -5.24 57.05
N SER A 1044 19.17 -4.85 55.79
CA SER A 1044 18.98 -5.73 54.62
C SER A 1044 19.76 -7.05 54.73
N GLU A 1045 21.03 -6.98 55.14
CA GLU A 1045 21.93 -8.14 55.29
C GLU A 1045 21.51 -9.08 56.44
N SER A 1046 21.05 -8.53 57.56
CA SER A 1046 20.55 -9.34 58.68
C SER A 1046 19.25 -10.06 58.33
N ILE A 1047 18.40 -9.45 57.50
CA ILE A 1047 17.19 -10.10 56.99
C ILE A 1047 17.58 -11.31 56.14
N ILE A 1048 18.52 -11.13 55.22
CA ILE A 1048 19.03 -12.22 54.39
C ILE A 1048 19.62 -13.36 55.23
N ASN A 1049 20.46 -13.04 56.20
CA ASN A 1049 21.06 -14.07 57.06
C ASN A 1049 19.98 -14.84 57.83
N LYS A 1050 18.93 -14.17 58.32
CA LYS A 1050 17.81 -14.84 59.01
C LYS A 1050 16.96 -15.72 58.08
N LEU A 1051 16.75 -15.30 56.83
CA LEU A 1051 16.06 -16.12 55.83
C LEU A 1051 16.89 -17.36 55.47
N LYS A 1052 18.20 -17.17 55.27
CA LYS A 1052 19.16 -18.25 55.02
C LYS A 1052 19.21 -19.26 56.16
N ASP A 1053 19.40 -18.79 57.39
CA ASP A 1053 19.46 -19.66 58.58
C ASP A 1053 18.17 -20.47 58.74
N ALA A 1054 17.01 -19.85 58.51
CA ALA A 1054 15.72 -20.54 58.58
C ALA A 1054 15.58 -21.64 57.54
N GLY A 1055 16.03 -21.39 56.30
CA GLY A 1055 16.08 -22.41 55.25
C GLY A 1055 17.04 -23.56 55.60
N SER A 1056 18.27 -23.25 56.00
CA SER A 1056 19.27 -24.26 56.39
C SER A 1056 18.81 -25.11 57.58
N MET A 1057 18.21 -24.49 58.61
CA MET A 1057 17.65 -25.23 59.75
C MET A 1057 16.47 -26.13 59.34
N TRP A 1058 15.66 -25.73 58.37
CA TRP A 1058 14.53 -26.52 57.88
C TRP A 1058 14.96 -27.84 57.24
N VAL A 1059 16.10 -27.82 56.53
CA VAL A 1059 16.67 -29.00 55.84
C VAL A 1059 17.81 -29.68 56.62
N ASN A 1060 18.08 -29.28 57.87
CA ASN A 1060 19.20 -29.77 58.68
C ASN A 1060 20.58 -29.62 58.00
N ASP A 1061 20.84 -28.45 57.43
CA ASP A 1061 22.08 -28.09 56.71
C ASP A 1061 22.36 -28.93 55.44
N GLU A 1062 21.36 -29.65 54.92
CA GLU A 1062 21.44 -30.26 53.59
C GLU A 1062 21.37 -29.18 52.48
N ASP A 1063 21.97 -29.48 51.33
CA ASP A 1063 21.89 -28.57 50.19
C ASP A 1063 20.46 -28.55 49.62
N PRO A 1064 19.94 -27.38 49.23
CA PRO A 1064 18.58 -27.27 48.70
C PRO A 1064 18.46 -27.99 47.35
N ASP A 1065 17.30 -28.58 47.10
CA ASP A 1065 17.00 -29.28 45.85
C ASP A 1065 16.78 -28.31 44.66
N ASP A 1066 16.52 -27.03 44.95
CA ASP A 1066 16.32 -25.96 43.96
C ASP A 1066 17.11 -24.69 44.31
N ASP A 1067 17.27 -23.79 43.35
CA ASP A 1067 17.98 -22.53 43.54
C ASP A 1067 17.25 -21.60 44.52
N VAL A 1068 18.00 -20.96 45.41
CA VAL A 1068 17.44 -20.08 46.44
C VAL A 1068 18.00 -18.68 46.29
N THR A 1069 17.16 -17.73 45.90
CA THR A 1069 17.54 -16.32 45.70
C THR A 1069 16.63 -15.36 46.45
N PHE A 1070 17.25 -14.36 47.10
CA PHE A 1070 16.57 -13.26 47.80
C PHE A 1070 17.18 -11.92 47.38
N VAL A 1071 16.32 -10.92 47.14
CA VAL A 1071 16.74 -9.52 47.06
C VAL A 1071 15.95 -8.72 48.09
N VAL A 1072 16.66 -8.12 49.04
CA VAL A 1072 16.07 -7.28 50.10
C VAL A 1072 16.44 -5.82 49.83
N ILE A 1073 15.43 -4.96 49.77
CA ILE A 1073 15.60 -3.52 49.59
C ILE A 1073 14.90 -2.79 50.73
N LYS A 1074 15.64 -2.04 51.52
CA LYS A 1074 15.11 -1.26 52.64
C LYS A 1074 15.34 0.23 52.42
N VAL A 1075 14.30 1.02 52.69
CA VAL A 1075 14.34 2.48 52.51
C VAL A 1075 14.91 3.12 53.77
N LYS A 1076 15.95 3.94 53.62
CA LYS A 1076 16.69 4.58 54.73
C LYS A 1076 16.06 5.87 55.23
#